data_AF-A0A7V4LF45-F1
#
_entry.id   AF-A0A7V4LF45-F1
#
_cell.length_a   1.000
_cell.length_b   1.000
_cell.length_c   1.000
_cell.angle_alpha   90.00
_cell.angle_beta   90.00
_cell.angle_gamma   90.00
#
_symmetry.space_group_name_H-M   'P 1'
#
loop_
_entity.id
_entity.type
_entity.pdbx_description
1 polymer ?
#
loop_
_entity_poly.entity_id
_entity_poly.type
_entity_poly.pdbx_seq_one_letter_code
_entity_poly.pdbx_strand_id
1 'polypeptide(L)'
;MRPTSVRSLIEGLARHGWSILAVLVALAFFGPLLRMWGWYGRGDWGYFHLLDEVARRTIRDFGQWPEWNPYVCGGNVLAANTQAHVGSPWVIFPLWLGPGDGIKVAAMLHAAIGAAGALALFGLLGLRGAGRFLAAVVFVCSGFFGHQVAGGHVWALPFYYLPLVLYFFLRGAWDLRWAALAGLFWGLMIVEGGVYPAPYTALLLGLVAAALLLGWTPRPDRGRATRWKVAAAFGIAAVACFLVGATKLLPSLLHIAEHPREVSNYDRVGLGTLLDGLVERHRDWGWERQSHHNYRWWGEYGIYVGWGTLALAAGAAVFRFRRARVPLLLLAFSLAVALGNLGPWAPWSLLHRLPVWENLRVPTRFGVFTVLVLAFLAGLAITEGERRLRGWLTGRRTVWVARLLPGAIALGVAADVAWFNTHKFAGEWIEKAPDPDDPPAPMVQSQGTWKRMYDHTAHNRGSITCQEPNPIPKSPRVGPQAHEYGVEPPDAGTVRLAGWSPNRVDLEVDLAAEALVWLNQNHDDGWSVDLGRIDPIEGQLAARIPAGRHRVRFDYRAPGLRPGLALTAVGLLGIAGWFAGVRWRDLRRPRRPETEDAASPTGGTGVADAPQRWTRGWWRRVVLPNALFALAPAAVVGVPLWMAEPGEDVWTREVHDHIRAHHRAGDQIQFNPGWVGDPMRRFQDLEPMAPTAFPDLEPGGWTRLWYVYCNRDGDEQRRREVLASYEERERVEIGHYTVYLLEPRDAAGKIQLVDRLAGARAAVVPVEGEPRECGRRGDGPRLVCGDKPYLTIRESREKIGGQPRRCIWVHPQPGNAETVLTFPGLLAEAAPHFTFRYGLTDAAVTARDGAPVEVTVSAGDVRLRRFVARNEEGWHDAVLEVREGASPDLTVTVRAERDGARHFCIAGTFERKEGGVP
;
A
#
# COMPACT_ATOMS: atom_id res chain seq x y z
N MET A 1 46.93 18.60 -24.63
CA MET A 1 45.74 17.86 -25.10
C MET A 1 45.65 18.01 -26.60
N ARG A 2 45.79 16.93 -27.39
CA ARG A 2 45.62 17.01 -28.86
C ARG A 2 44.13 17.18 -29.17
N PRO A 3 43.73 18.07 -30.10
CA PRO A 3 42.32 18.23 -30.46
C PRO A 3 41.82 16.92 -31.09
N THR A 4 40.79 16.32 -30.49
CA THR A 4 40.06 15.19 -31.07
C THR A 4 39.52 15.61 -32.44
N SER A 5 39.98 14.95 -33.51
CA SER A 5 39.50 15.26 -34.86
C SER A 5 37.99 15.00 -34.95
N VAL A 6 37.25 15.85 -35.67
CA VAL A 6 35.81 15.69 -35.92
C VAL A 6 35.47 14.27 -36.40
N ARG A 7 36.38 13.62 -37.13
CA ARG A 7 36.28 12.23 -37.58
C ARG A 7 36.24 11.22 -36.41
N SER A 8 37.08 11.40 -35.39
CA SER A 8 37.09 10.55 -34.20
C SER A 8 35.80 10.68 -33.36
N LEU A 9 35.22 11.88 -33.31
CA LEU A 9 33.94 12.15 -32.68
C LEU A 9 32.79 11.45 -33.44
N ILE A 10 32.76 11.57 -34.77
CA ILE A 10 31.76 10.93 -35.64
C ILE A 10 31.84 9.40 -35.55
N GLU A 11 33.05 8.82 -35.53
CA GLU A 11 33.25 7.38 -35.35
C GLU A 11 32.88 6.91 -33.93
N GLY A 12 33.06 7.76 -32.91
CA GLY A 12 32.56 7.53 -31.56
C GLY A 12 31.03 7.49 -31.50
N LEU A 13 30.37 8.50 -32.07
CA LEU A 13 28.91 8.60 -32.16
C LEU A 13 28.31 7.47 -33.01
N ALA A 14 28.95 7.05 -34.09
CA ALA A 14 28.50 5.92 -34.90
C ALA A 14 28.60 4.58 -34.14
N ARG A 15 29.60 4.41 -33.27
CA ARG A 15 29.79 3.19 -32.46
C ARG A 15 28.90 3.14 -31.22
N HIS A 16 28.64 4.28 -30.59
CA HIS A 16 27.92 4.38 -29.32
C HIS A 16 26.54 5.05 -29.42
N GLY A 17 26.12 5.49 -30.60
CA GLY A 17 24.91 6.31 -30.80
C GLY A 17 23.65 5.67 -30.22
N TRP A 18 23.45 4.37 -30.43
CA TRP A 18 22.34 3.62 -29.82
C TRP A 18 22.37 3.58 -28.29
N SER A 19 23.56 3.51 -27.69
CA SER A 19 23.73 3.50 -26.24
C SER A 19 23.50 4.88 -25.65
N ILE A 20 24.03 5.93 -26.29
CA ILE A 20 23.78 7.32 -25.90
C ILE A 20 22.29 7.62 -26.00
N LEU A 21 21.64 7.22 -27.10
CA LEU A 21 20.22 7.42 -27.31
C LEU A 21 19.37 6.71 -26.25
N ALA A 22 19.70 5.48 -25.84
CA ALA A 22 18.97 4.79 -24.77
C ALA A 22 19.01 5.57 -23.44
N VAL A 23 20.18 6.12 -23.08
CA VAL A 23 20.33 6.95 -21.87
C VAL A 23 19.56 8.26 -22.01
N LEU A 24 19.62 8.91 -23.17
CA LEU A 24 18.85 10.14 -23.43
C LEU A 24 17.34 9.90 -23.36
N VAL A 25 16.85 8.78 -23.89
CA VAL A 25 15.43 8.39 -23.80
C VAL A 25 15.04 8.11 -22.33
N ALA A 26 15.90 7.43 -21.57
CA ALA A 26 15.67 7.19 -20.14
C ALA A 26 15.58 8.49 -19.33
N LEU A 27 16.42 9.49 -19.64
CA LEU A 27 16.34 10.81 -19.03
C LEU A 27 15.06 11.55 -19.47
N ALA A 28 14.75 11.52 -20.78
CA ALA A 28 13.57 12.17 -21.34
C ALA A 28 12.25 11.57 -20.84
N PHE A 29 12.26 10.28 -20.47
CA PHE A 29 11.11 9.61 -19.85
C PHE A 29 10.65 10.30 -18.56
N PHE A 30 11.55 10.92 -17.81
CA PHE A 30 11.24 11.72 -16.61
C PHE A 30 11.07 13.21 -16.91
N GLY A 31 11.13 13.62 -18.18
CA GLY A 31 10.97 15.01 -18.62
C GLY A 31 9.71 15.71 -18.08
N PRO A 32 8.53 15.06 -18.01
CA PRO A 32 7.35 15.68 -17.40
C PRO A 32 7.53 16.05 -15.92
N LEU A 33 8.29 15.28 -15.13
CA LEU A 33 8.56 15.63 -13.73
C LEU A 33 9.37 16.92 -13.62
N LEU A 34 10.32 17.15 -14.53
CA LEU A 34 11.11 18.38 -14.54
C LEU A 34 10.27 19.61 -14.88
N ARG A 35 9.18 19.45 -15.64
CA ARG A 35 8.22 20.54 -15.91
C ARG A 35 7.38 20.88 -14.68
N MET A 36 7.26 19.94 -13.74
CA MET A 36 6.55 20.10 -12.47
C MET A 36 7.52 20.51 -11.35
N TRP A 37 8.58 21.27 -11.65
CA TRP A 37 9.50 21.77 -10.62
C TRP A 37 8.78 22.60 -9.56
N GLY A 38 9.07 22.37 -8.29
CA GLY A 38 8.36 22.99 -7.15
C GLY A 38 6.99 22.38 -6.82
N TRP A 39 6.50 21.41 -7.60
CA TRP A 39 5.29 20.65 -7.29
C TRP A 39 5.61 19.31 -6.62
N TYR A 40 4.65 18.77 -5.88
CA TYR A 40 4.75 17.57 -5.07
C TYR A 40 3.75 16.54 -5.54
N GLY A 41 4.11 15.28 -5.33
CA GLY A 41 3.27 14.15 -5.65
C GLY A 41 2.15 14.00 -4.63
N ARG A 42 0.96 13.62 -5.09
CA ARG A 42 -0.19 13.29 -4.25
C ARG A 42 -0.18 11.81 -3.83
N GLY A 43 -1.06 11.44 -2.89
CA GLY A 43 -1.23 10.03 -2.49
C GLY A 43 -0.06 9.54 -1.63
N ASP A 44 0.52 8.39 -1.96
CA ASP A 44 1.63 7.80 -1.19
C ASP A 44 2.87 8.71 -1.17
N TRP A 45 3.01 9.60 -2.15
CA TRP A 45 4.05 10.63 -2.13
C TRP A 45 4.03 11.49 -0.87
N GLY A 46 2.86 11.77 -0.28
CA GLY A 46 2.78 12.51 0.99
C GLY A 46 3.52 11.83 2.14
N TYR A 47 3.54 10.50 2.16
CA TYR A 47 4.30 9.70 3.13
C TYR A 47 5.80 9.71 2.83
N PHE A 48 6.19 9.47 1.57
CA PHE A 48 7.61 9.43 1.21
C PHE A 48 8.30 10.80 1.28
N HIS A 49 7.59 11.89 0.93
CA HIS A 49 8.09 13.26 1.13
C HIS A 49 8.27 13.56 2.62
N LEU A 50 7.39 13.04 3.49
CA LEU A 50 7.59 13.14 4.95
C LEU A 50 8.87 12.42 5.38
N LEU A 51 9.13 11.20 4.93
CA LEU A 51 10.32 10.46 5.34
C LEU A 51 11.62 11.20 4.94
N ASP A 52 11.65 11.75 3.72
CA ASP A 52 12.78 12.53 3.23
C ASP A 52 12.91 13.88 3.95
N GLU A 53 11.79 14.54 4.30
CA GLU A 53 11.80 15.79 5.06
C GLU A 53 12.31 15.60 6.48
N VAL A 54 11.88 14.55 7.18
CA VAL A 54 12.37 14.24 8.53
C VAL A 54 13.87 13.93 8.48
N ALA A 55 14.32 13.16 7.49
CA ALA A 55 15.74 12.91 7.28
C ALA A 55 16.51 14.21 7.03
N ARG A 56 15.97 15.09 6.18
CA ARG A 56 16.57 16.38 5.86
C ARG A 56 16.69 17.30 7.07
N ARG A 57 15.61 17.49 7.84
CA ARG A 57 15.62 18.34 9.06
C ARG A 57 16.58 17.81 10.10
N THR A 58 16.57 16.49 10.34
CA THR A 58 17.45 15.85 11.33
C THR A 58 18.94 16.08 11.00
N ILE A 59 19.30 15.99 9.71
CA ILE A 59 20.68 16.21 9.26
C ILE A 59 21.03 17.70 9.23
N ARG A 60 20.20 18.53 8.59
CA ARG A 60 20.51 19.93 8.29
C ARG A 60 20.41 20.82 9.52
N ASP A 61 19.36 20.65 10.31
CA ASP A 61 19.02 21.59 11.38
C ASP A 61 19.66 21.15 12.71
N PHE A 62 19.91 19.85 12.89
CA PHE A 62 20.43 19.29 14.13
C PHE A 62 21.79 18.59 14.00
N GLY A 63 22.30 18.35 12.80
CA GLY A 63 23.57 17.63 12.59
C GLY A 63 23.53 16.18 13.06
N GLN A 64 22.35 15.56 13.09
CA GLN A 64 22.13 14.21 13.59
C GLN A 64 21.87 13.22 12.45
N TRP A 65 22.22 11.96 12.68
CA TRP A 65 21.75 10.89 11.80
C TRP A 65 20.25 10.65 12.03
N PRO A 66 19.40 10.41 11.01
CA PRO A 66 17.97 10.23 11.22
C PRO A 66 17.66 8.87 11.84
N GLU A 67 17.44 8.83 13.16
CA GLU A 67 17.16 7.59 13.90
C GLU A 67 15.66 7.47 14.23
N TRP A 68 15.09 8.51 14.84
CA TRP A 68 13.68 8.59 15.23
C TRP A 68 12.87 9.52 14.31
N ASN A 69 11.60 9.19 14.08
CA ASN A 69 10.63 10.02 13.38
C ASN A 69 9.47 10.37 14.32
N PRO A 70 9.45 11.59 14.88
CA PRO A 70 8.37 12.02 15.78
C PRO A 70 7.09 12.44 15.03
N TYR A 71 7.14 12.55 13.70
CA TYR A 71 6.07 13.12 12.87
C TYR A 71 5.09 12.08 12.32
N VAL A 72 5.42 10.79 12.41
CA VAL A 72 4.57 9.71 11.91
C VAL A 72 4.00 8.89 13.06
N CYS A 73 2.69 8.69 13.07
CA CYS A 73 1.99 7.82 14.04
C CYS A 73 2.13 8.21 15.52
N GLY A 74 2.55 9.44 15.84
CA GLY A 74 2.89 9.84 17.21
C GLY A 74 4.30 9.42 17.64
N GLY A 75 5.18 9.05 16.72
CA GLY A 75 6.54 8.59 16.99
C GLY A 75 6.78 7.19 16.44
N ASN A 76 7.87 7.02 15.67
CA ASN A 76 8.29 5.74 15.11
C ASN A 76 9.78 5.72 14.73
N VAL A 77 10.33 4.53 14.48
CA VAL A 77 11.75 4.30 14.21
C VAL A 77 12.09 4.52 12.72
N LEU A 78 12.64 5.70 12.40
CA LEU A 78 13.00 6.07 11.02
C LEU A 78 14.13 5.19 10.45
N ALA A 79 15.14 4.89 11.26
CA ALA A 79 16.27 4.07 10.83
C ALA A 79 15.82 2.66 10.44
N ALA A 80 14.84 2.10 11.15
CA ALA A 80 14.31 0.76 10.91
C ALA A 80 13.20 0.71 9.85
N ASN A 81 12.59 1.84 9.50
CA ASN A 81 11.55 1.91 8.47
C ASN A 81 12.02 1.27 7.16
N THR A 82 11.35 0.21 6.70
CA THR A 82 11.81 -0.61 5.57
C THR A 82 11.73 0.06 4.20
N GLN A 83 11.04 1.20 4.10
CA GLN A 83 10.79 1.93 2.86
C GLN A 83 11.50 3.29 2.81
N ALA A 84 12.04 3.76 3.93
CA ALA A 84 12.74 5.04 3.99
C ALA A 84 14.11 4.95 3.30
N HIS A 85 14.42 5.97 2.51
CA HIS A 85 15.69 6.08 1.77
C HIS A 85 16.84 6.63 2.66
N VAL A 86 16.66 6.59 3.97
CA VAL A 86 17.64 7.09 4.95
C VAL A 86 18.92 6.25 4.88
N GLY A 87 20.05 6.92 4.68
CA GLY A 87 21.35 6.28 4.46
C GLY A 87 21.70 6.03 2.99
N SER A 88 20.76 6.27 2.07
CA SER A 88 21.02 6.24 0.62
C SER A 88 22.00 7.34 0.20
N PRO A 89 22.91 7.09 -0.77
CA PRO A 89 23.70 8.15 -1.37
C PRO A 89 22.83 9.20 -2.10
N TRP A 90 21.59 8.86 -2.46
CA TRP A 90 20.65 9.75 -3.14
C TRP A 90 19.95 10.74 -2.22
N VAL A 91 20.03 10.55 -0.90
CA VAL A 91 19.47 11.50 0.08
C VAL A 91 20.07 12.90 -0.08
N ILE A 92 21.25 13.01 -0.71
CA ILE A 92 21.87 14.29 -1.07
C ILE A 92 20.95 15.18 -1.91
N PHE A 93 20.09 14.62 -2.77
CA PHE A 93 19.20 15.44 -3.60
C PHE A 93 18.04 16.02 -2.78
N PRO A 94 17.27 15.24 -2.00
CA PRO A 94 16.32 15.79 -1.03
C PRO A 94 16.94 16.80 -0.05
N LEU A 95 18.16 16.52 0.44
CA LEU A 95 18.89 17.42 1.34
C LEU A 95 19.12 18.81 0.73
N TRP A 96 19.51 18.88 -0.55
CA TRP A 96 19.86 20.13 -1.22
C TRP A 96 18.66 20.82 -1.87
N LEU A 97 17.79 20.06 -2.56
CA LEU A 97 16.73 20.59 -3.42
C LEU A 97 15.34 20.56 -2.77
N GLY A 98 15.18 19.87 -1.64
CA GLY A 98 13.88 19.61 -1.01
C GLY A 98 13.37 18.22 -1.36
N PRO A 99 12.49 17.62 -0.54
CA PRO A 99 11.95 16.27 -0.79
C PRO A 99 11.35 16.11 -2.19
N GLY A 100 10.51 17.07 -2.60
CA GLY A 100 9.79 17.05 -3.87
C GLY A 100 10.70 17.08 -5.11
N ASP A 101 11.57 18.09 -5.22
CA ASP A 101 12.44 18.22 -6.40
C ASP A 101 13.66 17.31 -6.35
N GLY A 102 14.18 17.04 -5.15
CA GLY A 102 15.30 16.13 -4.93
C GLY A 102 15.01 14.72 -5.42
N ILE A 103 13.83 14.17 -5.11
CA ILE A 103 13.49 12.82 -5.53
C ILE A 103 13.24 12.71 -7.04
N LYS A 104 12.80 13.78 -7.73
CA LYS A 104 12.69 13.79 -9.21
C LYS A 104 14.05 13.62 -9.86
N VAL A 105 15.07 14.33 -9.36
CA VAL A 105 16.45 14.21 -9.83
C VAL A 105 16.99 12.82 -9.53
N ALA A 106 16.76 12.31 -8.32
CA ALA A 106 17.14 10.95 -7.95
C ALA A 106 16.50 9.92 -8.90
N ALA A 107 15.19 9.94 -9.12
CA ALA A 107 14.48 9.01 -10.01
C ALA A 107 15.02 9.03 -11.43
N MET A 108 15.28 10.22 -11.99
CA MET A 108 15.86 10.38 -13.32
C MET A 108 17.27 9.77 -13.42
N LEU A 109 18.10 9.95 -12.40
CA LEU A 109 19.46 9.41 -12.37
C LEU A 109 19.47 7.88 -12.15
N HIS A 110 18.54 7.35 -11.37
CA HIS A 110 18.32 5.90 -11.29
C HIS A 110 17.98 5.30 -12.64
N ALA A 111 17.11 5.95 -13.42
CA ALA A 111 16.74 5.49 -14.76
C ALA A 111 17.94 5.48 -15.71
N ALA A 112 18.83 6.48 -15.63
CA ALA A 112 20.08 6.51 -16.40
C ALA A 112 21.03 5.36 -16.01
N ILE A 113 21.15 5.08 -14.71
CA ILE A 113 21.92 3.92 -14.21
C ILE A 113 21.30 2.61 -14.69
N GLY A 114 19.97 2.49 -14.63
CA GLY A 114 19.22 1.35 -15.14
C GLY A 114 19.42 1.15 -16.64
N ALA A 115 19.45 2.23 -17.42
CA ALA A 115 19.76 2.17 -18.86
C ALA A 115 21.19 1.69 -19.10
N ALA A 116 22.18 2.24 -18.38
CA ALA A 116 23.57 1.79 -18.47
C ALA A 116 23.72 0.31 -18.09
N GLY A 117 23.06 -0.12 -17.01
CA GLY A 117 23.00 -1.50 -16.55
C GLY A 117 22.35 -2.43 -17.57
N ALA A 118 21.20 -2.02 -18.12
CA ALA A 118 20.47 -2.80 -19.12
C ALA A 118 21.30 -2.94 -20.41
N LEU A 119 21.94 -1.87 -20.88
CA LEU A 119 22.87 -1.92 -22.01
C LEU A 119 24.03 -2.89 -21.75
N ALA A 120 24.60 -2.88 -20.54
CA ALA A 120 25.68 -3.77 -20.15
C ALA A 120 25.22 -5.25 -20.09
N LEU A 121 24.12 -5.53 -19.40
CA LEU A 121 23.51 -6.85 -19.27
C LEU A 121 23.12 -7.42 -20.64
N PHE A 122 22.32 -6.68 -21.41
CA PHE A 122 21.85 -7.16 -22.70
C PHE A 122 22.98 -7.30 -23.71
N GLY A 123 24.01 -6.44 -23.64
CA GLY A 123 25.25 -6.63 -24.41
C GLY A 123 26.02 -7.90 -24.02
N LEU A 124 26.05 -8.24 -22.72
CA LEU A 124 26.62 -9.48 -22.20
C LEU A 124 25.87 -10.71 -22.72
N LEU A 125 24.54 -10.63 -22.79
CA LEU A 125 23.64 -11.66 -23.33
C LEU A 125 23.64 -11.74 -24.87
N GLY A 126 24.41 -10.87 -25.54
CA GLY A 126 24.64 -10.96 -26.98
C GLY A 126 23.84 -10.01 -27.86
N LEU A 127 23.03 -9.12 -27.28
CA LEU A 127 22.31 -8.10 -28.05
C LEU A 127 23.27 -7.01 -28.57
N ARG A 128 22.96 -6.45 -29.74
CA ARG A 128 23.79 -5.43 -30.41
C ARG A 128 22.93 -4.33 -31.03
N GLY A 129 23.54 -3.17 -31.28
CA GLY A 129 22.92 -2.06 -32.03
C GLY A 129 21.52 -1.68 -31.54
N ALA A 130 20.59 -1.59 -32.49
CA ALA A 130 19.18 -1.25 -32.26
C ALA A 130 18.46 -2.22 -31.33
N GLY A 131 18.78 -3.52 -31.38
CA GLY A 131 18.16 -4.51 -30.50
C GLY A 131 18.56 -4.35 -29.04
N ARG A 132 19.82 -3.98 -28.79
CA ARG A 132 20.30 -3.64 -27.44
C ARG A 132 19.68 -2.34 -26.92
N PHE A 133 19.51 -1.34 -27.80
CA PHE A 133 18.80 -0.10 -27.49
C PHE A 133 17.36 -0.37 -27.09
N LEU A 134 16.60 -1.11 -27.92
CA LEU A 134 15.20 -1.42 -27.66
C LEU A 134 15.02 -2.12 -26.32
N ALA A 135 15.82 -3.16 -26.04
CA ALA A 135 15.74 -3.88 -24.78
C ALA A 135 15.99 -2.96 -23.57
N ALA A 136 16.96 -2.05 -23.65
CA ALA A 136 17.22 -1.10 -22.57
C ALA A 136 16.03 -0.14 -22.36
N VAL A 137 15.46 0.42 -23.42
CA VAL A 137 14.31 1.35 -23.32
C VAL A 137 13.07 0.64 -22.81
N VAL A 138 12.73 -0.54 -23.35
CA VAL A 138 11.55 -1.30 -22.91
C VAL A 138 11.61 -1.62 -21.42
N PHE A 139 12.78 -1.98 -20.89
CA PHE A 139 12.92 -2.21 -19.44
C PHE A 139 12.74 -0.90 -18.65
N VAL A 140 13.54 0.12 -18.96
CA VAL A 140 13.66 1.34 -18.16
C VAL A 140 12.40 2.22 -18.20
N CYS A 141 11.71 2.24 -19.35
CA CYS A 141 10.54 3.07 -19.61
C CYS A 141 9.23 2.25 -19.60
N SER A 142 9.24 1.05 -18.99
CA SER A 142 8.06 0.19 -18.88
C SER A 142 6.96 0.80 -18.01
N GLY A 143 5.74 0.25 -18.15
CA GLY A 143 4.61 0.66 -17.32
C GLY A 143 4.83 0.35 -15.84
N PHE A 144 5.67 -0.64 -15.50
CA PHE A 144 6.05 -0.92 -14.12
C PHE A 144 6.68 0.33 -13.47
N PHE A 145 7.72 0.90 -14.07
CA PHE A 145 8.35 2.10 -13.53
C PHE A 145 7.44 3.33 -13.70
N GLY A 146 6.75 3.46 -14.83
CA GLY A 146 5.83 4.57 -15.09
C GLY A 146 4.74 4.68 -14.03
N HIS A 147 4.04 3.58 -13.72
CA HIS A 147 3.00 3.56 -12.70
C HIS A 147 3.57 3.67 -11.29
N GLN A 148 4.54 2.82 -10.92
CA GLN A 148 5.00 2.78 -9.53
C GLN A 148 5.65 4.10 -9.11
N VAL A 149 6.49 4.70 -9.95
CA VAL A 149 7.06 6.01 -9.63
C VAL A 149 5.99 7.11 -9.66
N ALA A 150 5.04 7.08 -10.59
CA ALA A 150 3.96 8.08 -10.59
C ALA A 150 3.12 8.01 -9.30
N GLY A 151 2.77 6.81 -8.84
CA GLY A 151 1.93 6.61 -7.65
C GLY A 151 2.60 6.82 -6.30
N GLY A 152 3.88 7.18 -6.23
CA GLY A 152 4.57 7.43 -4.97
C GLY A 152 5.40 6.28 -4.43
N HIS A 153 5.55 5.19 -5.19
CA HIS A 153 6.29 4.02 -4.75
C HIS A 153 7.80 4.18 -4.94
N VAL A 154 8.43 4.94 -4.06
CA VAL A 154 9.87 5.22 -4.12
C VAL A 154 10.71 3.93 -3.97
N TRP A 155 10.19 2.94 -3.26
CA TRP A 155 10.76 1.58 -3.17
C TRP A 155 10.94 0.88 -4.53
N ALA A 156 10.34 1.37 -5.61
CA ALA A 156 10.51 0.81 -6.96
C ALA A 156 11.80 1.30 -7.64
N LEU A 157 12.36 2.45 -7.25
CA LEU A 157 13.58 3.00 -7.86
C LEU A 157 14.78 2.04 -7.81
N PRO A 158 15.03 1.30 -6.71
CA PRO A 158 16.17 0.40 -6.66
C PRO A 158 16.08 -0.78 -7.64
N PHE A 159 14.92 -1.09 -8.22
CA PHE A 159 14.84 -2.07 -9.33
C PHE A 159 15.64 -1.62 -10.56
N TYR A 160 15.97 -0.33 -10.71
CA TYR A 160 16.88 0.13 -11.76
C TYR A 160 18.30 -0.43 -11.61
N TYR A 161 18.73 -0.87 -10.42
CA TYR A 161 20.00 -1.57 -10.26
C TYR A 161 19.97 -3.03 -10.71
N LEU A 162 18.78 -3.62 -10.90
CA LEU A 162 18.64 -5.04 -11.21
C LEU A 162 19.49 -5.50 -12.41
N PRO A 163 19.54 -4.76 -13.53
CA PRO A 163 20.41 -5.13 -14.64
C PRO A 163 21.90 -5.11 -14.30
N LEU A 164 22.36 -4.20 -13.44
CA LEU A 164 23.76 -4.17 -12.97
C LEU A 164 24.08 -5.35 -12.07
N VAL A 165 23.18 -5.68 -11.13
CA VAL A 165 23.33 -6.86 -10.27
C VAL A 165 23.48 -8.12 -11.12
N LEU A 166 22.59 -8.33 -12.09
CA LEU A 166 22.65 -9.46 -13.01
C LEU A 166 23.90 -9.43 -13.89
N TYR A 167 24.27 -8.27 -14.42
CA TYR A 167 25.46 -8.12 -15.25
C TYR A 167 26.72 -8.54 -14.48
N PHE A 168 26.91 -8.01 -13.27
CA PHE A 168 28.07 -8.31 -12.44
C PHE A 168 28.05 -9.75 -11.91
N PHE A 169 26.89 -10.30 -11.56
CA PHE A 169 26.76 -11.70 -11.16
C PHE A 169 27.13 -12.65 -12.29
N LEU A 170 26.57 -12.43 -13.49
CA LEU A 170 26.90 -13.21 -14.67
C LEU A 170 28.37 -13.05 -15.07
N ARG A 171 29.02 -11.92 -14.82
CA ARG A 171 30.49 -11.82 -14.97
C ARG A 171 31.24 -12.57 -13.87
N GLY A 172 30.74 -12.49 -12.64
CA GLY A 172 31.21 -13.18 -11.43
C GLY A 172 31.34 -14.68 -11.62
N ALA A 173 30.37 -15.28 -12.30
CA ALA A 173 30.35 -16.72 -12.59
C ALA A 173 31.56 -17.23 -13.40
N TRP A 174 32.27 -16.35 -14.14
CA TRP A 174 33.53 -16.69 -14.82
C TRP A 174 34.75 -16.06 -14.13
N ASP A 175 34.58 -14.88 -13.54
CA ASP A 175 35.60 -14.08 -12.88
C ASP A 175 35.05 -13.47 -11.59
N LEU A 176 35.38 -14.08 -10.45
CA LEU A 176 34.81 -13.77 -9.13
C LEU A 176 34.98 -12.32 -8.69
N ARG A 177 35.91 -11.58 -9.30
CA ARG A 177 36.13 -10.16 -8.98
C ARG A 177 34.87 -9.32 -9.16
N TRP A 178 34.02 -9.70 -10.12
CA TRP A 178 32.78 -8.97 -10.39
C TRP A 178 31.65 -9.30 -9.42
N ALA A 179 31.72 -10.43 -8.70
CA ALA A 179 30.66 -10.85 -7.78
C ALA A 179 30.48 -9.85 -6.62
N ALA A 180 31.56 -9.24 -6.15
CA ALA A 180 31.51 -8.21 -5.11
C ALA A 180 30.72 -6.97 -5.56
N LEU A 181 30.80 -6.59 -6.85
CA LEU A 181 30.00 -5.49 -7.40
C LEU A 181 28.53 -5.87 -7.58
N ALA A 182 28.22 -7.14 -7.83
CA ALA A 182 26.83 -7.60 -7.80
C ALA A 182 26.23 -7.42 -6.40
N GLY A 183 26.98 -7.80 -5.37
CA GLY A 183 26.60 -7.58 -3.97
C GLY A 183 26.53 -6.11 -3.57
N LEU A 184 27.41 -5.24 -4.11
CA LEU A 184 27.34 -3.80 -3.88
C LEU A 184 26.00 -3.21 -4.33
N PHE A 185 25.62 -3.43 -5.59
CA PHE A 185 24.37 -2.90 -6.13
C PHE A 185 23.14 -3.56 -5.52
N TRP A 186 23.23 -4.83 -5.12
CA TRP A 186 22.16 -5.51 -4.41
C TRP A 186 21.99 -4.99 -2.97
N GLY A 187 23.10 -4.71 -2.27
CA GLY A 187 23.07 -4.08 -0.94
C GLY A 187 22.55 -2.65 -0.99
N LEU A 188 22.90 -1.87 -2.02
CA LEU A 188 22.32 -0.54 -2.25
C LEU A 188 20.80 -0.59 -2.38
N MET A 189 20.22 -1.65 -2.96
CA MET A 189 18.77 -1.81 -2.98
C MET A 189 18.16 -1.87 -1.57
N ILE A 190 18.87 -2.45 -0.60
CA ILE A 190 18.41 -2.51 0.79
C ILE A 190 18.51 -1.13 1.45
N VAL A 191 19.66 -0.45 1.30
CA VAL A 191 19.90 0.87 1.89
C VAL A 191 18.89 1.91 1.39
N GLU A 192 18.42 1.77 0.15
CA GLU A 192 17.43 2.65 -0.46
C GLU A 192 15.98 2.26 -0.18
N GLY A 193 15.68 1.51 0.89
CA GLY A 193 14.30 1.16 1.22
C GLY A 193 13.62 0.21 0.21
N GLY A 194 14.42 -0.57 -0.54
CA GLY A 194 13.96 -1.51 -1.54
C GLY A 194 13.38 -2.80 -0.94
N VAL A 195 12.27 -2.66 -0.20
CA VAL A 195 11.56 -3.78 0.46
C VAL A 195 11.14 -4.90 -0.51
N TYR A 196 10.81 -4.56 -1.77
CA TYR A 196 10.58 -5.53 -2.85
C TYR A 196 11.85 -5.83 -3.67
N PRO A 197 12.63 -4.83 -4.15
CA PRO A 197 13.83 -5.06 -4.94
C PRO A 197 14.80 -6.11 -4.40
N ALA A 198 15.12 -6.06 -3.10
CA ALA A 198 16.12 -6.93 -2.50
C ALA A 198 15.72 -8.42 -2.48
N PRO A 199 14.57 -8.83 -1.90
CA PRO A 199 14.15 -10.23 -1.91
C PRO A 199 13.86 -10.76 -3.33
N TYR A 200 13.30 -9.92 -4.20
CA TYR A 200 13.04 -10.29 -5.60
C TYR A 200 14.36 -10.61 -6.30
N THR A 201 15.36 -9.75 -6.15
CA THR A 201 16.69 -9.96 -6.73
C THR A 201 17.35 -11.23 -6.19
N ALA A 202 17.16 -11.56 -4.91
CA ALA A 202 17.64 -12.81 -4.31
C ALA A 202 17.08 -14.04 -5.05
N LEU A 203 15.76 -14.07 -5.25
CA LEU A 203 15.06 -15.14 -5.96
C LEU A 203 15.54 -15.26 -7.41
N LEU A 204 15.64 -14.13 -8.12
CA LEU A 204 16.12 -14.13 -9.51
C LEU A 204 17.58 -14.60 -9.62
N LEU A 205 18.47 -14.16 -8.72
CA LEU A 205 19.85 -14.63 -8.67
C LEU A 205 19.92 -16.14 -8.39
N GLY A 206 19.08 -16.65 -7.49
CA GLY A 206 18.97 -18.09 -7.23
C GLY A 206 18.55 -18.87 -8.47
N LEU A 207 17.52 -18.41 -9.18
CA LEU A 207 17.04 -19.04 -10.42
C LEU A 207 18.11 -18.99 -11.54
N VAL A 208 18.81 -17.86 -11.68
CA VAL A 208 19.90 -17.70 -12.66
C VAL A 208 21.09 -18.58 -12.29
N ALA A 209 21.48 -18.66 -11.02
CA ALA A 209 22.53 -19.55 -10.53
C ALA A 209 22.19 -21.01 -10.81
N ALA A 210 20.96 -21.44 -10.50
CA ALA A 210 20.47 -22.78 -10.80
C ALA A 210 20.54 -23.09 -12.29
N ALA A 211 20.09 -22.17 -13.16
CA ALA A 211 20.18 -22.34 -14.61
C ALA A 211 21.64 -22.52 -15.07
N LEU A 212 22.58 -21.72 -14.57
CA LEU A 212 24.01 -21.84 -14.88
C LEU A 212 24.59 -23.19 -14.42
N LEU A 213 24.25 -23.65 -13.21
CA LEU A 213 24.68 -24.94 -12.67
C LEU A 213 24.16 -26.13 -13.48
N LEU A 214 22.92 -26.00 -14.00
CA LEU A 214 22.28 -26.93 -14.92
C LEU A 214 22.79 -26.82 -16.37
N GLY A 215 23.81 -25.99 -16.62
CA GLY A 215 24.53 -25.92 -17.89
C GLY A 215 23.97 -24.90 -18.89
N TRP A 216 23.11 -23.97 -18.45
CA TRP A 216 22.75 -22.82 -19.28
C TRP A 216 23.99 -21.96 -19.56
N THR A 217 24.16 -21.59 -20.82
CA THR A 217 25.20 -20.65 -21.27
C THR A 217 24.51 -19.44 -21.89
N PRO A 218 24.54 -18.27 -21.24
CA PRO A 218 23.92 -17.06 -21.77
C PRO A 218 24.51 -16.64 -23.12
N ARG A 219 25.78 -16.99 -23.35
CA ARG A 219 26.49 -16.82 -24.61
C ARG A 219 27.11 -18.14 -25.04
N PRO A 220 26.68 -18.76 -26.16
CA PRO A 220 27.23 -20.03 -26.63
C PRO A 220 28.72 -19.97 -27.00
N ASP A 221 29.21 -18.79 -27.39
CA ASP A 221 30.61 -18.49 -27.66
C ASP A 221 31.47 -18.49 -26.39
N ARG A 222 30.84 -18.34 -25.22
CA ARG A 222 31.52 -18.51 -23.94
C ARG A 222 31.31 -19.95 -23.47
N GLY A 223 32.41 -20.62 -23.16
CA GLY A 223 32.35 -21.94 -22.52
C GLY A 223 31.54 -21.91 -21.22
N ARG A 224 31.11 -23.10 -20.77
CA ARG A 224 30.34 -23.25 -19.52
C ARG A 224 31.08 -22.63 -18.34
N ALA A 225 30.34 -21.93 -17.47
CA ALA A 225 30.88 -21.47 -16.20
C ALA A 225 31.26 -22.67 -15.33
N THR A 226 32.34 -22.53 -14.55
CA THR A 226 32.75 -23.57 -13.61
C THR A 226 31.76 -23.59 -12.43
N ARG A 227 31.22 -24.76 -12.07
CA ARG A 227 30.16 -24.88 -11.04
C ARG A 227 30.53 -24.22 -9.70
N TRP A 228 31.75 -24.45 -9.20
CA TRP A 228 32.21 -23.84 -7.95
C TRP A 228 32.30 -22.31 -8.05
N LYS A 229 32.63 -21.75 -9.22
CA LYS A 229 32.66 -20.29 -9.42
C LYS A 229 31.26 -19.69 -9.40
N VAL A 230 30.25 -20.40 -9.91
CA VAL A 230 28.86 -19.95 -9.81
C VAL A 230 28.43 -19.88 -8.35
N ALA A 231 28.68 -20.94 -7.57
CA ALA A 231 28.38 -20.98 -6.14
C ALA A 231 29.16 -19.90 -5.36
N ALA A 232 30.45 -19.75 -5.62
CA ALA A 232 31.29 -18.73 -4.99
C ALA A 232 30.86 -17.31 -5.38
N ALA A 233 30.48 -17.06 -6.63
CA ALA A 233 29.96 -15.76 -7.06
C ALA A 233 28.65 -15.42 -6.35
N PHE A 234 27.76 -16.39 -6.16
CA PHE A 234 26.53 -16.21 -5.40
C PHE A 234 26.82 -15.91 -3.93
N GLY A 235 27.68 -16.70 -3.28
CA GLY A 235 28.10 -16.47 -1.90
C GLY A 235 28.76 -15.11 -1.68
N ILE A 236 29.70 -14.71 -2.55
CA ILE A 236 30.35 -13.40 -2.49
C ILE A 236 29.33 -12.26 -2.66
N ALA A 237 28.41 -12.39 -3.63
CA ALA A 237 27.38 -11.39 -3.84
C ALA A 237 26.44 -11.27 -2.62
N ALA A 238 26.05 -12.39 -2.00
CA ALA A 238 25.21 -12.41 -0.80
C ALA A 238 25.92 -11.77 0.41
N VAL A 239 27.19 -12.12 0.65
CA VAL A 239 27.98 -11.53 1.75
C VAL A 239 28.20 -10.04 1.52
N ALA A 240 28.56 -9.62 0.31
CA ALA A 240 28.73 -8.21 0.00
C ALA A 240 27.41 -7.43 0.09
N CYS A 241 26.28 -8.03 -0.32
CA CYS A 241 24.94 -7.45 -0.15
C CYS A 241 24.61 -7.25 1.34
N PHE A 242 24.80 -8.28 2.16
CA PHE A 242 24.58 -8.19 3.61
C PHE A 242 25.42 -7.09 4.25
N LEU A 243 26.73 -7.06 3.97
CA LEU A 243 27.63 -6.07 4.55
C LEU A 243 27.25 -4.65 4.10
N VAL A 244 27.09 -4.41 2.80
CA VAL A 244 26.72 -3.08 2.27
C VAL A 244 25.35 -2.63 2.79
N GLY A 245 24.38 -3.53 2.84
CA GLY A 245 23.02 -3.26 3.31
C GLY A 245 22.87 -3.20 4.84
N ALA A 246 23.89 -3.58 5.61
CA ALA A 246 23.79 -3.81 7.05
C ALA A 246 23.27 -2.61 7.85
N THR A 247 23.66 -1.39 7.48
CA THR A 247 23.19 -0.15 8.11
C THR A 247 21.66 0.01 8.12
N LYS A 248 20.96 -0.61 7.17
CA LYS A 248 19.50 -0.58 7.06
C LYS A 248 18.88 -1.92 7.44
N LEU A 249 19.49 -3.01 6.96
CA LEU A 249 19.01 -4.36 7.16
C LEU A 249 18.90 -4.73 8.65
N LEU A 250 19.91 -4.40 9.46
CA LEU A 250 19.94 -4.82 10.85
C LEU A 250 18.86 -4.12 11.71
N PRO A 251 18.73 -2.78 11.68
CA PRO A 251 17.59 -2.11 12.32
C PRO A 251 16.24 -2.64 11.85
N SER A 252 16.05 -2.79 10.53
CA SER A 252 14.77 -3.26 9.98
C SER A 252 14.43 -4.69 10.40
N LEU A 253 15.40 -5.61 10.44
CA LEU A 253 15.14 -6.99 10.85
C LEU A 253 14.80 -7.12 12.33
N LEU A 254 15.48 -6.37 13.21
CA LEU A 254 15.14 -6.33 14.63
C LEU A 254 13.74 -5.76 14.82
N HIS A 255 13.43 -4.65 14.16
CA HIS A 255 12.12 -4.01 14.23
C HIS A 255 10.99 -4.90 13.70
N ILE A 256 11.18 -5.62 12.59
CA ILE A 256 10.18 -6.56 12.06
C ILE A 256 10.00 -7.75 13.01
N ALA A 257 11.07 -8.21 13.66
CA ALA A 257 10.98 -9.32 14.60
C ALA A 257 10.18 -8.96 15.86
N GLU A 258 10.32 -7.71 16.33
CA GLU A 258 9.57 -7.17 17.48
C GLU A 258 8.14 -6.75 17.10
N HIS A 259 7.98 -6.18 15.90
CA HIS A 259 6.74 -5.61 15.38
C HIS A 259 6.35 -6.27 14.04
N PRO A 260 6.03 -7.58 14.04
CA PRO A 260 5.63 -8.28 12.83
C PRO A 260 4.31 -7.69 12.32
N ARG A 261 4.20 -7.54 11.00
CA ARG A 261 2.96 -7.09 10.36
C ARG A 261 2.26 -8.27 9.70
N GLU A 262 0.95 -8.33 9.85
CA GLU A 262 0.13 -9.25 9.07
C GLU A 262 -0.19 -8.61 7.72
N VAL A 263 -0.04 -9.39 6.65
CA VAL A 263 -0.29 -8.92 5.29
C VAL A 263 -1.29 -9.86 4.64
N SER A 264 -2.36 -9.27 4.08
CA SER A 264 -3.40 -10.01 3.41
C SER A 264 -2.90 -10.64 2.11
N ASN A 265 -3.12 -11.96 1.96
CA ASN A 265 -2.59 -12.76 0.86
C ASN A 265 -3.70 -13.35 -0.03
N TYR A 266 -4.53 -12.50 -0.63
CA TYR A 266 -5.64 -12.93 -1.49
C TYR A 266 -5.57 -12.41 -2.92
N ASP A 267 -4.65 -11.49 -3.18
CA ASP A 267 -4.51 -10.85 -4.47
C ASP A 267 -4.28 -11.90 -5.56
N ARG A 268 -5.16 -11.92 -6.55
CA ARG A 268 -5.09 -12.82 -7.70
C ARG A 268 -5.59 -12.08 -8.93
N VAL A 269 -5.07 -12.43 -10.09
CA VAL A 269 -5.47 -11.82 -11.36
C VAL A 269 -5.72 -12.88 -12.42
N GLY A 270 -6.70 -12.64 -13.28
CA GLY A 270 -6.93 -13.47 -14.46
C GLY A 270 -5.87 -13.25 -15.54
N LEU A 271 -5.75 -14.20 -16.48
CA LEU A 271 -4.88 -14.07 -17.65
C LEU A 271 -5.23 -12.85 -18.51
N GLY A 272 -6.52 -12.51 -18.62
CA GLY A 272 -6.98 -11.30 -19.30
C GLY A 272 -6.42 -10.04 -18.64
N THR A 273 -6.51 -9.92 -17.31
CA THR A 273 -5.95 -8.79 -16.56
C THR A 273 -4.43 -8.67 -16.70
N LEU A 274 -3.70 -9.80 -16.75
CA LEU A 274 -2.25 -9.77 -17.02
C LEU A 274 -1.94 -9.29 -18.44
N LEU A 275 -2.72 -9.73 -19.44
CA LEU A 275 -2.58 -9.26 -20.81
C LEU A 275 -2.88 -7.77 -20.90
N ASP A 276 -3.99 -7.33 -20.29
CA ASP A 276 -4.36 -5.93 -20.16
C ASP A 276 -3.22 -5.13 -19.50
N GLY A 277 -2.62 -5.65 -18.43
CA GLY A 277 -1.45 -5.04 -17.79
C GLY A 277 -0.28 -4.80 -18.75
N LEU A 278 -0.11 -5.63 -19.78
CA LEU A 278 0.97 -5.53 -20.76
C LEU A 278 0.64 -4.61 -21.96
N VAL A 279 -0.65 -4.43 -22.31
CA VAL A 279 -1.06 -3.79 -23.59
C VAL A 279 -2.17 -2.75 -23.50
N GLU A 280 -2.92 -2.69 -22.40
CA GLU A 280 -4.05 -1.78 -22.22
C GLU A 280 -3.58 -0.35 -21.99
N ARG A 281 -4.32 0.62 -22.55
CA ARG A 281 -3.97 2.05 -22.48
C ARG A 281 -4.94 2.89 -21.66
N HIS A 282 -6.15 2.41 -21.41
CA HIS A 282 -7.26 3.24 -20.95
C HIS A 282 -7.64 3.09 -19.48
N ARG A 283 -6.82 2.42 -18.66
CA ARG A 283 -7.08 2.21 -17.24
C ARG A 283 -6.01 2.92 -16.42
N ASP A 284 -6.31 4.09 -15.84
CA ASP A 284 -5.40 4.78 -14.89
C ASP A 284 -6.09 4.99 -13.53
N TRP A 285 -7.26 5.65 -13.51
CA TRP A 285 -8.11 5.85 -12.33
C TRP A 285 -9.58 5.52 -12.66
N GLY A 286 -10.29 4.81 -11.79
CA GLY A 286 -11.71 4.45 -11.99
C GLY A 286 -11.97 3.01 -12.44
N TRP A 287 -10.94 2.14 -12.39
CA TRP A 287 -11.15 0.70 -12.55
C TRP A 287 -11.97 0.16 -11.36
N GLU A 288 -13.05 -0.56 -11.65
CA GLU A 288 -13.87 -1.18 -10.63
C GLU A 288 -13.07 -2.28 -9.92
N ARG A 289 -12.61 -1.99 -8.70
CA ARG A 289 -11.88 -2.97 -7.86
C ARG A 289 -12.75 -4.20 -7.68
N GLN A 290 -12.29 -5.32 -8.22
CA GLN A 290 -12.81 -6.63 -7.87
C GLN A 290 -12.38 -6.97 -6.44
N SER A 291 -13.20 -7.69 -5.70
CA SER A 291 -13.01 -8.03 -4.28
C SER A 291 -11.68 -8.72 -3.99
N HIS A 292 -11.16 -9.51 -4.94
CA HIS A 292 -9.88 -10.18 -4.84
C HIS A 292 -8.65 -9.32 -5.21
N HIS A 293 -8.83 -8.01 -5.46
CA HIS A 293 -7.71 -7.07 -5.67
C HIS A 293 -7.44 -6.30 -4.38
N ASN A 294 -6.17 -6.17 -4.01
CA ASN A 294 -5.77 -5.39 -2.83
C ASN A 294 -6.05 -3.88 -3.00
N TYR A 295 -6.02 -3.36 -4.24
CA TYR A 295 -6.05 -1.92 -4.50
C TYR A 295 -7.01 -1.53 -5.64
N ARG A 296 -7.58 -0.31 -5.52
CA ARG A 296 -8.44 0.33 -6.55
C ARG A 296 -7.65 1.00 -7.68
N TRP A 297 -6.33 1.00 -7.60
CA TRP A 297 -5.47 1.74 -8.50
C TRP A 297 -4.81 0.80 -9.50
N TRP A 298 -4.99 1.07 -10.80
CA TRP A 298 -4.46 0.23 -11.87
C TRP A 298 -2.93 0.15 -11.85
N GLY A 299 -2.25 1.12 -11.24
CA GLY A 299 -0.79 1.14 -11.19
C GLY A 299 -0.12 -0.06 -10.50
N GLU A 300 -0.86 -0.80 -9.67
CA GLU A 300 -0.37 -2.06 -9.10
C GLU A 300 -0.36 -3.23 -10.10
N TYR A 301 -1.12 -3.12 -11.18
CA TYR A 301 -1.37 -4.17 -12.16
C TYR A 301 -0.79 -3.82 -13.55
N GLY A 302 -0.68 -2.52 -13.86
CA GLY A 302 -0.16 -1.99 -15.11
C GLY A 302 1.35 -2.16 -15.27
N ILE A 303 1.76 -2.94 -16.26
CA ILE A 303 3.17 -3.19 -16.64
C ILE A 303 3.40 -3.02 -18.14
N TYR A 304 2.76 -1.99 -18.71
CA TYR A 304 2.66 -1.76 -20.15
C TYR A 304 4.01 -1.85 -20.88
N VAL A 305 4.04 -2.72 -21.89
CA VAL A 305 5.15 -2.87 -22.86
C VAL A 305 4.67 -2.82 -24.31
N GLY A 306 3.36 -2.82 -24.55
CA GLY A 306 2.73 -2.67 -25.85
C GLY A 306 2.81 -3.89 -26.78
N TRP A 307 1.91 -3.93 -27.75
CA TRP A 307 1.80 -5.02 -28.73
C TRP A 307 3.07 -5.23 -29.55
N GLY A 308 3.80 -4.16 -29.88
CA GLY A 308 5.06 -4.23 -30.64
C GLY A 308 6.13 -5.04 -29.92
N THR A 309 6.27 -4.86 -28.60
CA THR A 309 7.20 -5.64 -27.78
C THR A 309 6.80 -7.11 -27.75
N LEU A 310 5.50 -7.40 -27.54
CA LEU A 310 5.00 -8.79 -27.49
C LEU A 310 5.19 -9.52 -28.82
N ALA A 311 4.90 -8.86 -29.95
CA ALA A 311 5.09 -9.43 -31.28
C ALA A 311 6.58 -9.79 -31.55
N LEU A 312 7.50 -8.89 -31.18
CA LEU A 312 8.94 -9.16 -31.29
C LEU A 312 9.39 -10.28 -30.35
N ALA A 313 8.92 -10.29 -29.10
CA ALA A 313 9.25 -11.34 -28.14
C ALA A 313 8.76 -12.72 -28.60
N ALA A 314 7.53 -12.81 -29.13
CA ALA A 314 6.99 -14.02 -29.75
C ALA A 314 7.83 -14.47 -30.94
N GLY A 315 8.24 -13.53 -31.81
CA GLY A 315 9.15 -13.82 -32.92
C GLY A 315 10.48 -14.42 -32.47
N ALA A 316 11.09 -13.91 -31.39
CA ALA A 316 12.31 -14.48 -30.83
C ALA A 316 12.09 -15.89 -30.26
N ALA A 317 10.97 -16.13 -29.58
CA ALA A 317 10.61 -17.45 -29.04
C ALA A 317 10.51 -18.51 -30.15
N VAL A 318 9.87 -18.16 -31.28
CA VAL A 318 9.71 -19.05 -32.43
C VAL A 318 11.03 -19.26 -33.17
N PHE A 319 11.71 -18.17 -33.57
CA PHE A 319 12.84 -18.27 -34.49
C PHE A 319 14.19 -18.53 -33.81
N ARG A 320 14.28 -18.40 -32.48
CA ARG A 320 15.50 -18.55 -31.66
C ARG A 320 15.24 -19.25 -30.32
N PHE A 321 14.35 -20.24 -30.32
CA PHE A 321 13.96 -21.00 -29.14
C PHE A 321 15.14 -21.45 -28.25
N ARG A 322 16.23 -21.97 -28.83
CA ARG A 322 17.40 -22.41 -28.04
C ARG A 322 18.03 -21.32 -27.17
N ARG A 323 18.05 -20.07 -27.67
CA ARG A 323 18.50 -18.90 -26.89
C ARG A 323 17.38 -18.36 -25.98
N ALA A 324 16.12 -18.53 -26.38
CA ALA A 324 14.97 -18.04 -25.63
C ALA A 324 14.51 -18.97 -24.49
N ARG A 325 14.88 -20.26 -24.47
CA ARG A 325 14.29 -21.28 -23.58
C ARG A 325 14.36 -20.94 -22.08
N VAL A 326 15.51 -20.51 -21.58
CA VAL A 326 15.68 -20.16 -20.16
C VAL A 326 14.98 -18.84 -19.84
N PRO A 327 15.12 -17.77 -20.64
CA PRO A 327 14.27 -16.59 -20.52
C PRO A 327 12.76 -16.93 -20.52
N LEU A 328 12.29 -17.80 -21.40
CA LEU A 328 10.87 -18.20 -21.45
C LEU A 328 10.41 -18.95 -20.19
N LEU A 329 11.27 -19.77 -19.58
CA LEU A 329 10.97 -20.38 -18.29
C LEU A 329 10.87 -19.33 -17.17
N LEU A 330 11.77 -18.34 -17.17
CA LEU A 330 11.70 -17.22 -16.22
C LEU A 330 10.44 -16.37 -16.44
N LEU A 331 10.04 -16.14 -17.70
CA LEU A 331 8.80 -15.44 -18.05
C LEU A 331 7.57 -16.22 -17.57
N ALA A 332 7.54 -17.54 -17.78
CA ALA A 332 6.44 -18.38 -17.33
C ALA A 332 6.34 -18.37 -15.80
N PHE A 333 7.48 -18.47 -15.10
CA PHE A 333 7.53 -18.35 -13.65
C PHE A 333 7.05 -16.98 -13.17
N SER A 334 7.54 -15.88 -13.74
CA SER A 334 7.15 -14.53 -13.31
C SER A 334 5.66 -14.26 -13.54
N LEU A 335 5.10 -14.72 -14.66
CA LEU A 335 3.67 -14.64 -14.93
C LEU A 335 2.86 -15.52 -13.97
N ALA A 336 3.33 -16.74 -13.66
CA ALA A 336 2.65 -17.63 -12.75
C ALA A 336 2.64 -17.11 -11.30
N VAL A 337 3.71 -16.44 -10.87
CA VAL A 337 3.72 -15.72 -9.59
C VAL A 337 2.80 -14.50 -9.66
N ALA A 338 2.82 -13.74 -10.77
CA ALA A 338 1.98 -12.55 -10.93
C ALA A 338 0.47 -12.86 -10.92
N LEU A 339 0.06 -14.08 -11.29
CA LEU A 339 -1.33 -14.56 -11.15
C LEU A 339 -1.82 -14.56 -9.70
N GLY A 340 -0.91 -14.59 -8.73
CA GLY A 340 -1.22 -14.46 -7.31
C GLY A 340 -1.77 -15.72 -6.65
N ASN A 341 -2.63 -15.54 -5.64
CA ASN A 341 -3.14 -16.65 -4.83
C ASN A 341 -4.28 -17.41 -5.53
N LEU A 342 -3.93 -18.24 -6.52
CA LEU A 342 -4.88 -19.13 -7.20
C LEU A 342 -5.26 -20.38 -6.38
N GLY A 343 -4.56 -20.63 -5.27
CA GLY A 343 -4.74 -21.80 -4.41
C GLY A 343 -3.48 -22.10 -3.57
N PRO A 344 -3.51 -23.11 -2.68
CA PRO A 344 -2.42 -23.38 -1.73
C PRO A 344 -1.10 -23.77 -2.39
N TRP A 345 -1.12 -24.26 -3.63
CA TRP A 345 0.06 -24.69 -4.39
C TRP A 345 0.48 -23.71 -5.49
N ALA A 346 -0.17 -22.55 -5.60
CA ALA A 346 0.24 -21.53 -6.55
C ALA A 346 1.66 -21.03 -6.21
N PRO A 347 2.49 -20.67 -7.22
CA PRO A 347 3.86 -20.23 -6.97
C PRO A 347 3.98 -19.08 -5.97
N TRP A 348 3.06 -18.11 -6.04
CA TRP A 348 2.98 -17.02 -5.07
C TRP A 348 2.63 -17.52 -3.66
N SER A 349 1.62 -18.39 -3.53
CA SER A 349 1.19 -18.93 -2.24
C SER A 349 2.25 -19.78 -1.55
N LEU A 350 3.07 -20.51 -2.31
CA LEU A 350 4.23 -21.24 -1.78
C LEU A 350 5.34 -20.29 -1.34
N LEU A 351 5.61 -19.25 -2.14
CA LEU A 351 6.62 -18.25 -1.83
C LEU A 351 6.27 -17.48 -0.56
N HIS A 352 5.00 -17.10 -0.40
CA HIS A 352 4.48 -16.35 0.75
C HIS A 352 4.49 -17.14 2.08
N ARG A 353 4.82 -18.44 2.08
CA ARG A 353 5.03 -19.23 3.30
C ARG A 353 6.46 -19.12 3.84
N LEU A 354 7.36 -18.49 3.08
CA LEU A 354 8.75 -18.32 3.49
C LEU A 354 8.90 -17.05 4.33
N PRO A 355 9.84 -17.04 5.31
CA PRO A 355 10.20 -15.83 6.03
C PRO A 355 10.57 -14.70 5.06
N VAL A 356 10.30 -13.45 5.46
CA VAL A 356 10.39 -12.24 4.62
C VAL A 356 9.30 -12.15 3.54
N TRP A 357 9.01 -13.25 2.83
CA TRP A 357 8.00 -13.27 1.76
C TRP A 357 6.57 -13.22 2.29
N GLU A 358 6.34 -13.76 3.49
CA GLU A 358 5.06 -13.64 4.21
C GLU A 358 4.68 -12.18 4.52
N ASN A 359 5.67 -11.29 4.49
CA ASN A 359 5.51 -9.86 4.68
C ASN A 359 5.35 -9.11 3.34
N LEU A 360 5.28 -9.78 2.18
CA LEU A 360 5.15 -9.12 0.87
C LEU A 360 3.75 -9.30 0.29
N ARG A 361 3.24 -8.29 -0.40
CA ARG A 361 1.94 -8.29 -1.08
C ARG A 361 2.03 -7.84 -2.52
N VAL A 362 0.93 -8.01 -3.24
CA VAL A 362 0.74 -7.59 -4.63
C VAL A 362 1.65 -8.40 -5.58
N PRO A 363 1.24 -9.64 -5.91
CA PRO A 363 2.01 -10.56 -6.73
C PRO A 363 2.35 -9.98 -8.11
N THR A 364 1.48 -9.12 -8.68
CA THR A 364 1.71 -8.46 -9.97
C THR A 364 2.96 -7.58 -10.01
N ARG A 365 3.53 -7.20 -8.85
CA ARG A 365 4.84 -6.53 -8.79
C ARG A 365 5.98 -7.39 -9.34
N PHE A 366 5.80 -8.72 -9.44
CA PHE A 366 6.72 -9.61 -10.20
C PHE A 366 6.78 -9.29 -11.70
N GLY A 367 5.87 -8.45 -12.20
CA GLY A 367 5.86 -7.93 -13.55
C GLY A 367 7.18 -7.25 -13.97
N VAL A 368 7.99 -6.76 -13.03
CA VAL A 368 9.35 -6.27 -13.34
C VAL A 368 10.24 -7.33 -14.01
N PHE A 369 10.10 -8.60 -13.64
CA PHE A 369 10.83 -9.72 -14.28
C PHE A 369 10.24 -10.07 -15.63
N THR A 370 8.91 -10.02 -15.74
CA THR A 370 8.20 -10.15 -17.02
C THR A 370 8.72 -9.12 -18.02
N VAL A 371 8.78 -7.84 -17.62
CA VAL A 371 9.32 -6.74 -18.42
C VAL A 371 10.78 -7.00 -18.81
N LEU A 372 11.65 -7.36 -17.86
CA LEU A 372 13.08 -7.63 -18.12
C LEU A 372 13.27 -8.72 -19.19
N VAL A 373 12.50 -9.80 -19.11
CA VAL A 373 12.57 -10.91 -20.07
C VAL A 373 12.00 -10.52 -21.42
N LEU A 374 10.83 -9.86 -21.46
CA LEU A 374 10.22 -9.40 -22.71
C LEU A 374 11.13 -8.40 -23.43
N ALA A 375 11.78 -7.50 -22.71
CA ALA A 375 12.79 -6.59 -23.22
C ALA A 375 13.95 -7.34 -23.90
N PHE A 376 14.50 -8.37 -23.24
CA PHE A 376 15.54 -9.21 -23.83
C PHE A 376 15.07 -9.91 -25.11
N LEU A 377 13.89 -10.53 -25.09
CA LEU A 377 13.35 -11.27 -26.23
C LEU A 377 13.07 -10.35 -27.42
N ALA A 378 12.48 -9.17 -27.19
CA ALA A 378 12.26 -8.17 -28.24
C ALA A 378 13.59 -7.68 -28.85
N GLY A 379 14.58 -7.38 -28.01
CA GLY A 379 15.91 -7.00 -28.48
C GLY A 379 16.66 -8.12 -29.22
N LEU A 380 16.43 -9.38 -28.84
CA LEU A 380 16.94 -10.56 -29.53
C LEU A 380 16.33 -10.69 -30.93
N ALA A 381 15.03 -10.47 -31.08
CA ALA A 381 14.37 -10.49 -32.38
C ALA A 381 14.97 -9.45 -33.33
N ILE A 382 15.19 -8.21 -32.87
CA ILE A 382 15.80 -7.14 -33.67
C ILE A 382 17.25 -7.48 -34.04
N THR A 383 18.07 -7.86 -33.05
CA THR A 383 19.49 -8.18 -33.27
C THR A 383 19.65 -9.30 -34.32
N GLU A 384 18.78 -10.31 -34.24
CA GLU A 384 18.86 -11.47 -35.11
C GLU A 384 18.15 -11.30 -36.45
N GLY A 385 17.10 -10.49 -36.48
CA GLY A 385 16.45 -10.03 -37.70
C GLY A 385 17.42 -9.22 -38.56
N GLU A 386 18.15 -8.26 -37.95
CA GLU A 386 19.18 -7.48 -38.65
C GLU A 386 20.24 -8.39 -39.27
N ARG A 387 20.77 -9.35 -38.50
CA ARG A 387 21.77 -10.30 -39.00
C ARG A 387 21.26 -11.12 -40.19
N ARG A 388 20.02 -11.60 -40.13
CA ARG A 388 19.42 -12.38 -41.23
C ARG A 388 19.16 -11.51 -42.46
N LEU A 389 18.61 -10.31 -42.29
CA LEU A 389 18.35 -9.38 -43.38
C LEU A 389 19.63 -9.00 -44.11
N ARG A 390 20.73 -8.75 -43.38
CA ARG A 390 22.04 -8.48 -44.00
C ARG A 390 22.60 -9.67 -44.77
N GLY A 391 22.28 -10.89 -44.36
CA GLY A 391 22.66 -12.11 -45.09
C GLY A 391 21.81 -12.34 -46.35
N TRP A 392 20.55 -11.87 -46.37
CA TRP A 392 19.62 -12.09 -47.48
C TRP A 392 19.65 -10.97 -48.52
N LEU A 393 19.80 -9.72 -48.08
CA LEU A 393 19.84 -8.52 -48.91
C LEU A 393 21.29 -8.08 -49.16
N THR A 394 21.96 -8.76 -50.10
CA THR A 394 23.37 -8.53 -50.45
C THR A 394 23.59 -7.43 -51.49
N GLY A 395 22.53 -6.96 -52.16
CA GLY A 395 22.62 -5.93 -53.21
C GLY A 395 22.89 -4.52 -52.66
N ARG A 396 23.74 -3.73 -53.35
CA ARG A 396 24.12 -2.36 -52.94
C ARG A 396 22.92 -1.44 -52.62
N ARG A 397 21.78 -1.59 -53.31
CA ARG A 397 20.55 -0.81 -53.06
C ARG A 397 19.69 -1.36 -51.90
N THR A 398 19.71 -2.67 -51.65
CA THR A 398 18.86 -3.32 -50.62
C THR A 398 19.56 -3.47 -49.26
N VAL A 399 20.88 -3.35 -49.20
CA VAL A 399 21.66 -3.32 -47.94
C VAL A 399 21.22 -2.17 -47.02
N TRP A 400 20.75 -1.04 -47.55
CA TRP A 400 20.21 0.05 -46.74
C TRP A 400 18.95 -0.34 -45.99
N VAL A 401 18.06 -1.15 -46.59
CA VAL A 401 16.86 -1.67 -45.94
C VAL A 401 17.24 -2.58 -44.76
N ALA A 402 18.22 -3.47 -44.95
CA ALA A 402 18.74 -4.34 -43.89
C ALA A 402 19.41 -3.56 -42.74
N ARG A 403 19.84 -2.31 -42.97
CA ARG A 403 20.43 -1.42 -41.96
C ARG A 403 19.39 -0.57 -41.24
N LEU A 404 18.43 0.00 -41.97
CA LEU A 404 17.51 1.01 -41.46
C LEU A 404 16.25 0.40 -40.83
N LEU A 405 15.70 -0.67 -41.42
CA LEU A 405 14.43 -1.24 -40.97
C LEU A 405 14.45 -1.73 -39.51
N PRO A 406 15.46 -2.51 -39.04
CA PRO A 406 15.52 -2.93 -37.64
C PRO A 406 15.64 -1.74 -36.68
N GLY A 407 16.36 -0.68 -37.09
CA GLY A 407 16.47 0.56 -36.35
C GLY A 407 15.15 1.31 -36.26
N ALA A 408 14.41 1.43 -37.37
CA ALA A 408 13.11 2.09 -37.42
C ALA A 408 12.05 1.36 -36.57
N ILE A 409 12.00 0.02 -36.64
CA ILE A 409 11.10 -0.78 -35.79
C ILE A 409 11.48 -0.61 -34.32
N ALA A 410 12.78 -0.71 -33.99
CA ALA A 410 13.24 -0.50 -32.62
C ALA A 410 12.90 0.89 -32.08
N LEU A 411 13.06 1.95 -32.90
CA LEU A 411 12.69 3.31 -32.53
C LEU A 411 11.17 3.46 -32.35
N GLY A 412 10.37 2.91 -33.26
CA GLY A 412 8.91 2.97 -33.17
C GLY A 412 8.37 2.30 -31.91
N VAL A 413 8.82 1.07 -31.60
CA VAL A 413 8.41 0.36 -30.38
C VAL A 413 8.94 1.04 -29.12
N ALA A 414 10.19 1.51 -29.14
CA ALA A 414 10.76 2.23 -28.01
C ALA A 414 10.02 3.55 -27.73
N ALA A 415 9.68 4.30 -28.78
CA ALA A 415 8.91 5.53 -28.68
C ALA A 415 7.52 5.26 -28.14
N ASP A 416 6.85 4.20 -28.59
CA ASP A 416 5.54 3.80 -28.11
C ASP A 416 5.51 3.55 -26.59
N VAL A 417 6.44 2.71 -26.11
CA VAL A 417 6.56 2.35 -24.70
C VAL A 417 6.94 3.56 -23.86
N ALA A 418 7.96 4.32 -24.26
CA ALA A 418 8.43 5.47 -23.49
C ALA A 418 7.39 6.60 -23.46
N TRP A 419 6.78 6.90 -24.61
CA TRP A 419 5.77 7.95 -24.72
C TRP A 419 4.55 7.60 -23.87
N PHE A 420 3.94 6.42 -24.05
CA PHE A 420 2.72 6.08 -23.30
C PHE A 420 2.95 6.10 -21.78
N ASN A 421 4.09 5.57 -21.31
CA ASN A 421 4.34 5.47 -19.88
C ASN A 421 4.76 6.79 -19.22
N THR A 422 5.32 7.75 -19.97
CA THR A 422 5.72 9.05 -19.39
C THR A 422 4.52 9.94 -19.02
N HIS A 423 3.36 9.76 -19.67
CA HIS A 423 2.17 10.59 -19.41
C HIS A 423 1.63 10.46 -17.99
N LYS A 424 1.93 9.34 -17.31
CA LYS A 424 1.47 9.03 -15.97
C LYS A 424 1.99 10.03 -14.92
N PHE A 425 3.14 10.64 -15.17
CA PHE A 425 3.75 11.58 -14.23
C PHE A 425 2.98 12.90 -14.10
N ALA A 426 2.41 13.41 -15.20
CA ALA A 426 1.79 14.74 -15.21
C ALA A 426 0.52 14.83 -14.36
N GLY A 427 -0.18 13.71 -14.15
CA GLY A 427 -1.42 13.66 -13.37
C GLY A 427 -1.24 13.51 -11.85
N GLU A 428 -0.06 13.10 -11.38
CA GLU A 428 0.16 12.79 -9.96
C GLU A 428 0.93 13.90 -9.21
N TRP A 429 1.70 14.72 -9.91
CA TRP A 429 2.56 15.77 -9.31
C TRP A 429 1.90 17.15 -9.35
N ILE A 430 0.74 17.26 -8.69
CA ILE A 430 -0.16 18.41 -8.81
C ILE A 430 -0.33 19.21 -7.52
N GLU A 431 0.33 18.83 -6.44
CA GLU A 431 0.24 19.54 -5.15
C GLU A 431 1.38 20.57 -5.04
N LYS A 432 1.15 21.70 -4.37
CA LYS A 432 2.22 22.65 -4.02
C LYS A 432 2.71 22.32 -2.63
N ALA A 433 4.01 22.52 -2.37
CA ALA A 433 4.48 22.49 -1.00
C ALA A 433 3.73 23.53 -0.17
N PRO A 434 3.39 23.22 1.07
CA PRO A 434 3.09 24.25 2.04
C PRO A 434 4.34 25.10 2.28
N ASP A 435 4.12 26.40 2.46
CA ASP A 435 5.18 27.27 2.96
C ASP A 435 5.49 26.86 4.40
N PRO A 436 6.75 26.52 4.74
CA PRO A 436 7.10 26.18 6.11
C PRO A 436 6.88 27.40 7.02
N ASP A 437 6.52 27.15 8.28
CA ASP A 437 6.41 28.21 9.28
C ASP A 437 7.76 28.93 9.46
N ASP A 438 7.75 30.26 9.45
CA ASP A 438 8.91 31.11 9.71
C ASP A 438 8.59 32.15 10.80
N PRO A 439 9.16 32.02 12.02
CA PRO A 439 10.07 30.96 12.46
C PRO A 439 9.35 29.60 12.60
N PRO A 440 10.08 28.46 12.61
CA PRO A 440 9.48 27.14 12.77
C PRO A 440 8.67 27.04 14.07
N ALA A 441 7.40 26.65 13.96
CA ALA A 441 6.55 26.40 15.13
C ALA A 441 7.14 25.29 16.00
N PRO A 442 6.90 25.26 17.33
CA PRO A 442 7.23 24.11 18.16
C PRO A 442 6.58 22.83 17.62
N MET A 443 7.24 21.69 17.79
CA MET A 443 6.66 20.43 17.35
C MET A 443 5.44 20.09 18.20
N VAL A 444 4.31 19.82 17.54
CA VAL A 444 3.07 19.38 18.19
C VAL A 444 2.46 18.17 17.50
N GLN A 445 1.81 17.29 18.26
CA GLN A 445 1.01 16.23 17.66
C GLN A 445 -0.34 16.77 17.18
N SER A 446 -0.77 16.32 16.01
CA SER A 446 -2.05 16.69 15.42
C SER A 446 -2.76 15.46 14.87
N GLN A 447 -4.09 15.52 14.74
CA GLN A 447 -4.84 14.37 14.18
C GLN A 447 -4.31 14.01 12.79
N GLY A 448 -4.01 15.04 12.00
CA GLY A 448 -3.40 14.93 10.69
C GLY A 448 -4.21 14.12 9.69
N THR A 449 -3.57 13.77 8.57
CA THR A 449 -4.14 12.90 7.54
C THR A 449 -3.04 12.12 6.85
N TRP A 450 -3.27 10.82 6.66
CA TRP A 450 -2.28 9.94 6.06
C TRP A 450 -1.95 10.30 4.60
N LYS A 451 -2.85 11.00 3.89
CA LYS A 451 -2.63 11.41 2.49
C LYS A 451 -1.79 12.67 2.34
N ARG A 452 -1.67 13.48 3.40
CA ARG A 452 -0.98 14.78 3.39
C ARG A 452 -0.01 14.92 4.55
N MET A 453 0.66 13.83 4.89
CA MET A 453 1.61 13.77 5.99
C MET A 453 2.75 14.79 5.86
N TYR A 454 3.27 14.97 4.65
CA TYR A 454 4.29 15.98 4.37
C TYR A 454 3.80 17.39 4.72
N ASP A 455 2.53 17.73 4.43
CA ASP A 455 1.97 19.05 4.75
C ASP A 455 1.99 19.35 6.25
N HIS A 456 1.75 18.32 7.08
CA HIS A 456 1.86 18.44 8.53
C HIS A 456 3.32 18.61 8.97
N THR A 457 4.22 17.79 8.43
CA THR A 457 5.65 17.84 8.79
C THR A 457 6.29 19.17 8.40
N ALA A 458 5.89 19.75 7.27
CA ALA A 458 6.35 21.06 6.81
C ALA A 458 6.10 22.16 7.86
N HIS A 459 4.95 22.13 8.54
CA HIS A 459 4.57 23.03 9.64
C HIS A 459 5.01 22.52 11.03
N ASN A 460 5.99 21.60 11.07
CA ASN A 460 6.50 20.98 12.29
C ASN A 460 5.42 20.22 13.11
N ARG A 461 4.38 19.67 12.46
CA ARG A 461 3.30 18.92 13.14
C ARG A 461 3.41 17.42 12.87
N GLY A 462 3.31 16.62 13.93
CA GLY A 462 3.16 15.18 13.81
C GLY A 462 1.73 14.78 13.44
N SER A 463 1.60 13.67 12.71
CA SER A 463 0.32 13.11 12.27
C SER A 463 0.05 11.80 13.01
N ILE A 464 -0.94 11.81 13.91
CA ILE A 464 -1.39 10.62 14.64
C ILE A 464 -2.10 9.64 13.69
N THR A 465 -2.95 10.19 12.80
CA THR A 465 -3.54 9.42 11.70
C THR A 465 -2.46 9.18 10.66
N CYS A 466 -2.03 7.93 10.54
CA CYS A 466 -0.88 7.58 9.71
C CYS A 466 -1.06 6.26 8.96
N GLN A 467 -0.29 6.10 7.89
CA GLN A 467 -0.10 4.86 7.15
C GLN A 467 1.40 4.50 7.21
N GLU A 468 1.77 3.76 8.25
CA GLU A 468 3.11 3.20 8.41
C GLU A 468 3.00 1.67 8.28
N PRO A 469 3.76 1.01 7.38
CA PRO A 469 3.67 -0.44 7.19
C PRO A 469 4.04 -1.28 8.42
N ASN A 470 4.96 -0.80 9.26
CA ASN A 470 5.43 -1.50 10.47
C ASN A 470 5.37 -0.56 11.68
N PRO A 471 4.17 -0.16 12.15
CA PRO A 471 4.05 0.78 13.23
C PRO A 471 4.45 0.15 14.57
N ILE A 472 5.13 0.90 15.44
CA ILE A 472 5.20 0.53 16.86
C ILE A 472 3.81 0.68 17.50
N PRO A 473 3.54 0.01 18.64
CA PRO A 473 2.28 0.14 19.36
C PRO A 473 1.97 1.61 19.67
N LYS A 474 0.78 2.06 19.27
CA LYS A 474 0.34 3.44 19.51
C LYS A 474 -0.26 3.55 20.90
N SER A 475 0.20 4.52 21.68
CA SER A 475 -0.41 4.82 22.97
C SER A 475 -1.75 5.57 22.78
N PRO A 476 -2.81 5.23 23.53
CA PRO A 476 -4.04 6.02 23.54
C PRO A 476 -3.84 7.41 24.15
N ARG A 477 -2.74 7.63 24.89
CA ARG A 477 -2.38 8.92 25.51
C ARG A 477 -1.68 9.87 24.55
N VAL A 478 -1.19 9.37 23.41
CA VAL A 478 -0.48 10.18 22.41
C VAL A 478 -1.50 10.76 21.43
N GLY A 479 -1.60 12.08 21.40
CA GLY A 479 -2.65 12.76 20.65
C GLY A 479 -2.49 14.27 20.62
N PRO A 480 -3.38 15.00 19.93
CA PRO A 480 -3.41 16.46 19.99
C PRO A 480 -3.80 16.91 21.40
N GLN A 481 -2.96 17.72 22.02
CA GLN A 481 -3.18 18.23 23.37
C GLN A 481 -2.49 19.58 23.59
N ALA A 482 -2.79 20.24 24.72
CA ALA A 482 -2.24 21.55 25.04
C ALA A 482 -0.73 21.52 25.37
N HIS A 483 -0.23 20.38 25.84
CA HIS A 483 1.16 20.20 26.27
C HIS A 483 1.77 18.96 25.63
N GLU A 484 2.97 19.11 25.06
CA GLU A 484 3.69 18.00 24.41
C GLU A 484 4.59 17.21 25.40
N TYR A 485 4.56 17.61 26.66
CA TYR A 485 5.30 17.03 27.77
C TYR A 485 4.66 17.44 29.09
N GLY A 486 4.82 16.64 30.14
CA GLY A 486 4.20 16.92 31.43
C GLY A 486 4.73 16.04 32.55
N VAL A 487 4.11 16.17 33.73
CA VAL A 487 4.41 15.36 34.93
C VAL A 487 3.13 14.61 35.34
N GLU A 488 3.28 13.39 35.86
CA GLU A 488 2.21 12.58 36.44
C GLU A 488 2.62 12.15 37.87
N PRO A 489 1.82 12.49 38.91
CA PRO A 489 0.61 13.32 38.84
C PRO A 489 0.93 14.81 38.54
N PRO A 490 -0.03 15.60 38.00
CA PRO A 490 0.24 16.97 37.53
C PRO A 490 0.71 17.96 38.60
N ASP A 491 0.43 17.69 39.87
CA ASP A 491 0.82 18.50 41.03
C ASP A 491 2.20 18.14 41.59
N ALA A 492 2.87 17.12 41.05
CA ALA A 492 4.17 16.67 41.54
C ALA A 492 5.34 17.63 41.19
N GLY A 493 5.15 18.57 40.27
CA GLY A 493 6.18 19.55 39.90
C GLY A 493 5.93 20.26 38.59
N THR A 494 6.99 20.88 38.05
CA THR A 494 6.95 21.58 36.76
C THR A 494 7.97 21.03 35.79
N VAL A 495 7.66 21.11 34.49
CA VAL A 495 8.54 20.71 33.40
C VAL A 495 8.54 21.77 32.31
N ARG A 496 9.72 22.05 31.75
CA ARG A 496 9.90 23.01 30.66
C ARG A 496 10.85 22.44 29.61
N LEU A 497 10.53 22.63 28.33
CA LEU A 497 11.43 22.26 27.25
C LEU A 497 12.68 23.15 27.24
N ALA A 498 13.85 22.53 27.33
CA ALA A 498 15.15 23.20 27.28
C ALA A 498 15.84 23.02 25.92
N GLY A 499 15.56 21.93 25.21
CA GLY A 499 16.13 21.64 23.90
C GLY A 499 15.36 20.52 23.21
N TRP A 500 15.27 20.59 21.89
CA TRP A 500 14.53 19.63 21.10
C TRP A 500 15.24 19.30 19.79
N SER A 501 15.24 18.01 19.45
CA SER A 501 15.56 17.45 18.15
C SER A 501 14.83 16.11 18.00
N PRO A 502 14.72 15.54 16.79
CA PRO A 502 14.08 14.25 16.60
C PRO A 502 14.63 13.12 17.49
N ASN A 503 15.95 13.04 17.68
CA ASN A 503 16.57 11.98 18.49
C ASN A 503 16.85 12.37 19.94
N ARG A 504 16.52 13.60 20.37
CA ARG A 504 16.85 14.10 21.72
C ARG A 504 15.88 15.16 22.19
N VAL A 505 15.40 15.00 23.42
CA VAL A 505 14.61 16.01 24.14
C VAL A 505 15.28 16.32 25.47
N ASP A 506 15.65 17.58 25.69
CA ASP A 506 16.17 18.08 26.96
C ASP A 506 15.06 18.84 27.69
N LEU A 507 14.79 18.46 28.94
CA LEU A 507 13.78 19.06 29.82
C LEU A 507 14.43 19.64 31.07
N GLU A 508 13.99 20.83 31.49
CA GLU A 508 14.19 21.34 32.85
C GLU A 508 13.02 20.86 33.70
N VAL A 509 13.32 20.11 34.76
CA VAL A 509 12.31 19.50 35.63
C VAL A 509 12.55 19.97 37.06
N ASP A 510 11.49 20.36 37.77
CA ASP A 510 11.52 20.72 39.19
C ASP A 510 10.41 19.96 39.91
N LEU A 511 10.78 18.91 40.65
CA LEU A 511 9.84 17.97 41.27
C LEU A 511 9.91 18.01 42.80
N ALA A 512 8.74 18.01 43.44
CA ALA A 512 8.61 17.91 44.89
C ALA A 512 8.85 16.48 45.42
N ALA A 513 8.58 15.47 44.60
CA ALA A 513 8.75 14.05 44.89
C ALA A 513 9.20 13.30 43.63
N GLU A 514 9.57 12.02 43.76
CA GLU A 514 9.77 11.17 42.57
C GLU A 514 8.46 11.10 41.77
N ALA A 515 8.51 11.43 40.48
CA ALA A 515 7.33 11.49 39.61
C ALA A 515 7.66 11.04 38.19
N LEU A 516 6.61 10.78 37.39
CA LEU A 516 6.77 10.42 35.98
C LEU A 516 6.77 11.69 35.14
N VAL A 517 7.81 11.87 34.32
CA VAL A 517 7.88 12.93 33.31
C VAL A 517 7.63 12.28 31.96
N TRP A 518 6.57 12.73 31.26
CA TRP A 518 6.12 12.14 30.00
C TRP A 518 6.34 13.08 28.82
N LEU A 519 6.46 12.49 27.63
CA LEU A 519 6.54 13.14 26.32
C LEU A 519 5.36 12.66 25.46
N ASN A 520 4.79 13.54 24.65
CA ASN A 520 3.67 13.22 23.75
C ASN A 520 4.13 12.44 22.50
N GLN A 521 4.78 11.30 22.74
CA GLN A 521 5.29 10.39 21.73
C GLN A 521 5.15 8.94 22.20
N ASN A 522 5.06 8.01 21.27
CA ASN A 522 5.07 6.58 21.58
C ASN A 522 6.44 6.14 22.11
N HIS A 523 6.43 5.16 23.00
CA HIS A 523 7.63 4.52 23.52
C HIS A 523 8.21 3.50 22.53
N ASP A 524 9.53 3.42 22.50
CA ASP A 524 10.33 2.40 21.82
C ASP A 524 11.57 2.12 22.68
N ASP A 525 12.05 0.88 22.67
CA ASP A 525 13.18 0.43 23.53
C ASP A 525 14.50 1.12 23.20
N GLY A 526 14.60 1.82 22.06
CA GLY A 526 15.73 2.68 21.74
C GLY A 526 15.83 3.97 22.57
N TRP A 527 14.80 4.34 23.34
CA TRP A 527 14.83 5.51 24.21
C TRP A 527 15.61 5.25 25.51
N SER A 528 16.38 6.25 25.92
CA SER A 528 17.14 6.25 27.17
C SER A 528 17.04 7.61 27.86
N VAL A 529 17.22 7.63 29.16
CA VAL A 529 17.24 8.85 29.98
C VAL A 529 18.53 8.92 30.79
N ASP A 530 19.13 10.10 30.91
CA ASP A 530 20.39 10.30 31.64
C ASP A 530 20.22 10.31 33.17
N LEU A 531 19.03 10.66 33.65
CA LEU A 531 18.64 10.63 35.06
C LEU A 531 17.32 9.89 35.23
N GLY A 532 17.27 8.95 36.19
CA GLY A 532 16.08 8.15 36.45
C GLY A 532 16.02 6.88 35.61
N ARG A 533 14.81 6.46 35.21
CA ARG A 533 14.61 5.29 34.33
C ARG A 533 13.40 5.47 33.43
N ILE A 534 13.45 4.93 32.22
CA ILE A 534 12.29 4.86 31.33
C ILE A 534 11.21 3.98 31.99
N ASP A 535 9.99 4.50 32.05
CA ASP A 535 8.83 3.89 32.72
C ASP A 535 7.55 4.29 31.97
N PRO A 536 7.25 3.67 30.80
CA PRO A 536 6.19 4.11 29.89
C PRO A 536 4.79 4.00 30.50
N ILE A 537 3.91 4.96 30.17
CA ILE A 537 2.52 4.99 30.66
C ILE A 537 1.61 4.60 29.51
N GLU A 538 1.03 3.40 29.54
CA GLU A 538 0.14 2.91 28.45
C GLU A 538 0.80 3.06 27.06
N GLY A 539 2.11 2.79 26.96
CA GLY A 539 2.88 2.93 25.73
C GLY A 539 3.34 4.35 25.37
N GLN A 540 2.99 5.38 26.17
CA GLN A 540 3.52 6.73 26.03
C GLN A 540 4.95 6.79 26.59
N LEU A 541 5.85 7.50 25.91
CA LEU A 541 7.21 7.72 26.38
C LEU A 541 7.21 8.51 27.69
N ALA A 542 7.69 7.90 28.76
CA ALA A 542 7.83 8.53 30.06
C ALA A 542 9.05 7.99 30.82
N ALA A 543 9.56 8.79 31.76
CA ALA A 543 10.62 8.38 32.67
C ALA A 543 10.29 8.77 34.10
N ARG A 544 10.68 7.91 35.04
CA ARG A 544 10.57 8.19 36.47
C ARG A 544 11.80 8.95 36.94
N ILE A 545 11.60 10.19 37.39
CA ILE A 545 12.64 11.15 37.74
C ILE A 545 12.59 11.43 39.25
N PRO A 546 13.74 11.44 39.96
CA PRO A 546 13.78 11.74 41.39
C PRO A 546 13.44 13.20 41.70
N ALA A 547 13.07 13.47 42.95
CA ALA A 547 12.79 14.82 43.45
C ALA A 547 13.97 15.78 43.26
N GLY A 548 13.67 17.08 43.17
CA GLY A 548 14.63 18.16 43.00
C GLY A 548 14.61 18.78 41.60
N ARG A 549 15.53 19.74 41.41
CA ARG A 549 15.68 20.49 40.16
C ARG A 549 16.77 19.87 39.29
N HIS A 550 16.37 19.37 38.13
CA HIS A 550 17.24 18.61 37.23
C HIS A 550 17.12 19.13 35.79
N ARG A 551 18.17 18.86 35.01
CA ARG A 551 18.08 18.90 33.55
C ARG A 551 18.14 17.46 33.07
N VAL A 552 17.02 16.97 32.56
CA VAL A 552 16.82 15.58 32.15
C VAL A 552 16.89 15.49 30.63
N ARG A 553 17.64 14.54 30.11
CA ARG A 553 17.78 14.29 28.67
C ARG A 553 17.24 12.93 28.31
N PHE A 554 16.28 12.93 27.39
CA PHE A 554 15.86 11.75 26.64
C PHE A 554 16.69 11.67 25.36
N ASP A 555 17.38 10.56 25.12
CA ASP A 555 18.14 10.27 23.90
C ASP A 555 17.59 9.00 23.24
N TYR A 556 17.34 9.05 21.94
CA TYR A 556 16.96 7.90 21.14
C TYR A 556 18.16 7.30 20.39
N ARG A 557 18.28 5.97 20.42
CA ARG A 557 19.25 5.21 19.62
C ARG A 557 18.57 4.01 18.98
N ALA A 558 18.55 3.98 17.66
CA ALA A 558 17.92 2.89 16.92
C ALA A 558 18.69 1.57 17.15
N PRO A 559 18.02 0.51 17.65
CA PRO A 559 18.62 -0.81 17.78
C PRO A 559 19.23 -1.28 16.44
N GLY A 560 20.43 -1.86 16.50
CA GLY A 560 21.10 -2.40 15.32
C GLY A 560 21.78 -1.39 14.38
N LEU A 561 21.55 -0.07 14.52
CA LEU A 561 22.09 0.91 13.57
C LEU A 561 23.62 1.01 13.60
N ARG A 562 24.21 1.15 14.79
CA ARG A 562 25.68 1.24 14.97
C ARG A 562 26.43 0.00 14.47
N PRO A 563 26.07 -1.23 14.88
CA PRO A 563 26.71 -2.42 14.31
C PRO A 563 26.48 -2.51 12.79
N GLY A 564 25.30 -2.11 12.31
CA GLY A 564 25.01 -2.01 10.88
C GLY A 564 25.97 -1.07 10.14
N LEU A 565 26.20 0.14 10.64
CA LEU A 565 27.15 1.11 10.10
C LEU A 565 28.58 0.54 10.06
N ALA A 566 29.02 -0.12 11.14
CA ALA A 566 30.34 -0.75 11.19
C ALA A 566 30.49 -1.85 10.12
N LEU A 567 29.49 -2.72 9.98
CA LEU A 567 29.48 -3.77 8.95
C LEU A 567 29.44 -3.20 7.53
N THR A 568 28.69 -2.13 7.30
CA THR A 568 28.67 -1.41 6.02
C THR A 568 30.04 -0.81 5.70
N ALA A 569 30.71 -0.18 6.67
CA ALA A 569 32.07 0.32 6.49
C ALA A 569 33.05 -0.82 6.13
N VAL A 570 32.98 -1.96 6.83
CA VAL A 570 33.79 -3.16 6.53
C VAL A 570 33.50 -3.67 5.12
N GLY A 571 32.23 -3.74 4.71
CA GLY A 571 31.84 -4.16 3.36
C GLY A 571 32.41 -3.26 2.27
N LEU A 572 32.24 -1.94 2.40
CA LEU A 572 32.72 -0.97 1.42
C LEU A 572 34.25 -0.94 1.35
N LEU A 573 34.94 -0.95 2.49
CA LEU A 573 36.41 -1.02 2.55
C LEU A 573 36.93 -2.35 2.02
N GLY A 574 36.24 -3.46 2.30
CA GLY A 574 36.56 -4.78 1.78
C GLY A 574 36.46 -4.85 0.25
N ILE A 575 35.40 -4.28 -0.33
CA ILE A 575 35.24 -4.17 -1.79
C ILE A 575 36.34 -3.28 -2.38
N ALA A 576 36.61 -2.11 -1.80
CA ALA A 576 37.64 -1.20 -2.26
C ALA A 576 39.04 -1.86 -2.20
N GLY A 577 39.36 -2.51 -1.08
CA GLY A 577 40.60 -3.25 -0.86
C GLY A 577 40.76 -4.44 -1.83
N TRP A 578 39.67 -5.16 -2.12
CA TRP A 578 39.65 -6.23 -3.12
C TRP A 578 40.09 -5.72 -4.50
N PHE A 579 39.51 -4.63 -4.98
CA PHE A 579 39.86 -4.05 -6.27
C PHE A 579 41.25 -3.40 -6.28
N ALA A 580 41.67 -2.75 -5.19
CA ALA A 580 43.02 -2.22 -5.03
C ALA A 580 44.07 -3.34 -5.11
N GLY A 581 43.83 -4.46 -4.42
CA GLY A 581 44.70 -5.63 -4.45
C GLY A 581 44.78 -6.30 -5.82
N VAL A 582 43.66 -6.40 -6.55
CA VAL A 582 43.65 -6.88 -7.95
C VAL A 582 44.51 -5.96 -8.82
N ARG A 583 44.30 -4.65 -8.75
CA ARG A 583 45.07 -3.68 -9.53
C ARG A 583 46.56 -3.74 -9.21
N TRP A 584 46.92 -3.87 -7.93
CA TRP A 584 48.31 -3.98 -7.50
C TRP A 584 48.98 -5.26 -8.03
N ARG A 585 48.28 -6.39 -8.02
CA ARG A 585 48.76 -7.65 -8.63
C ARG A 585 48.93 -7.51 -10.16
N ASP A 586 47.98 -6.87 -10.84
CA ASP A 586 48.06 -6.65 -12.28
C ASP A 586 49.23 -5.74 -12.67
N LEU A 587 49.55 -4.73 -11.85
CA LEU A 587 50.72 -3.85 -12.02
C LEU A 587 52.06 -4.56 -11.75
N ARG A 588 52.09 -5.57 -10.88
CA ARG A 588 53.30 -6.33 -10.50
C ARG A 588 53.52 -7.60 -11.31
N ARG A 589 52.59 -7.99 -12.18
CA ARG A 589 52.83 -9.09 -13.11
C ARG A 589 53.97 -8.69 -14.04
N PRO A 590 55.07 -9.47 -14.13
CA PRO A 590 56.12 -9.21 -15.08
C PRO A 590 55.48 -9.14 -16.47
N ARG A 591 55.71 -8.04 -17.19
CA ARG A 591 55.40 -8.00 -18.63
C ARG A 591 56.16 -9.16 -19.25
N ARG A 592 55.46 -10.18 -19.73
CA ARG A 592 56.08 -11.17 -20.61
C ARG A 592 56.70 -10.40 -21.78
N PRO A 593 57.94 -10.71 -22.20
CA PRO A 593 58.45 -10.20 -23.46
C PRO A 593 57.44 -10.57 -24.54
N GLU A 594 57.10 -9.61 -25.39
CA GLU A 594 56.40 -9.90 -26.65
C GLU A 594 57.31 -10.82 -27.46
N THR A 595 57.08 -12.14 -27.38
CA THR A 595 57.58 -13.05 -28.38
C THR A 595 56.74 -12.84 -29.62
N GLU A 596 57.39 -12.36 -30.68
CA GLU A 596 56.92 -12.41 -32.06
C GLU A 596 56.57 -13.86 -32.42
N ASP A 597 55.33 -14.29 -32.15
CA ASP A 597 54.71 -15.35 -32.93
C ASP A 597 53.93 -14.69 -34.07
N ALA A 598 54.72 -14.35 -35.10
CA ALA A 598 54.22 -14.15 -36.45
C ALA A 598 53.73 -15.50 -37.00
N ALA A 599 52.42 -15.71 -37.01
CA ALA A 599 51.69 -16.39 -38.07
C ALA A 599 50.20 -16.22 -37.82
N SER A 600 49.62 -15.18 -38.40
CA SER A 600 48.17 -15.14 -38.58
C SER A 600 47.80 -16.28 -39.55
N PRO A 601 46.90 -17.21 -39.21
CA PRO A 601 46.13 -17.88 -40.22
C PRO A 601 45.07 -16.88 -40.67
N THR A 602 45.39 -16.11 -41.70
CA THR A 602 44.37 -15.65 -42.64
C THR A 602 43.60 -16.88 -43.13
N GLY A 603 42.27 -16.85 -43.02
CA GLY A 603 41.40 -17.82 -43.71
C GLY A 603 40.86 -18.96 -42.85
N GLY A 604 40.19 -18.64 -41.74
CA GLY A 604 39.31 -19.57 -41.03
C GLY A 604 37.83 -19.27 -41.27
N THR A 605 37.37 -19.27 -42.52
CA THR A 605 35.94 -19.44 -42.82
C THR A 605 35.56 -20.88 -42.50
N GLY A 606 35.04 -21.13 -41.29
CA GLY A 606 34.87 -22.50 -40.84
C GLY A 606 33.98 -22.69 -39.61
N VAL A 607 32.83 -22.00 -39.54
CA VAL A 607 31.57 -22.67 -39.21
C VAL A 607 30.50 -21.99 -40.07
N ALA A 608 30.29 -22.56 -41.26
CA ALA A 608 29.08 -22.34 -42.01
C ALA A 608 27.91 -22.94 -41.21
N ASP A 609 27.19 -22.11 -40.46
CA ASP A 609 25.74 -22.29 -40.42
C ASP A 609 25.26 -21.89 -41.82
N ALA A 610 25.33 -22.85 -42.74
CA ALA A 610 24.67 -22.74 -44.03
C ALA A 610 23.20 -22.31 -43.77
N PRO A 611 22.58 -21.52 -44.67
CA PRO A 611 21.14 -21.39 -44.62
C PRO A 611 20.59 -22.80 -44.90
N GLN A 612 20.24 -23.54 -43.85
CA GLN A 612 19.59 -24.84 -43.99
C GLN A 612 18.33 -24.59 -44.81
N ARG A 613 18.36 -25.01 -46.08
CA ARG A 613 17.16 -25.22 -46.88
C ARG A 613 16.23 -26.05 -46.00
N TRP A 614 15.01 -25.56 -45.83
CA TRP A 614 13.99 -26.21 -45.03
C TRP A 614 13.76 -27.63 -45.59
N THR A 615 14.35 -28.64 -44.97
CA THR A 615 14.11 -30.04 -45.34
C THR A 615 12.90 -30.57 -44.57
N ARG A 616 12.09 -31.39 -45.25
CA ARG A 616 11.00 -32.17 -44.64
C ARG A 616 11.59 -33.01 -43.49
N GLY A 617 11.30 -32.62 -42.25
CA GLY A 617 11.84 -33.27 -41.04
C GLY A 617 12.34 -32.30 -39.96
N TRP A 618 12.44 -31.00 -40.24
CA TRP A 618 12.76 -29.94 -39.25
C TRP A 618 11.88 -30.02 -37.99
N TRP A 619 10.60 -30.38 -38.16
CA TRP A 619 9.67 -30.56 -37.05
C TRP A 619 10.11 -31.67 -36.08
N ARG A 620 10.65 -32.81 -36.52
CA ARG A 620 11.07 -33.90 -35.60
C ARG A 620 12.29 -33.55 -34.73
N ARG A 621 13.22 -32.74 -35.24
CA ARG A 621 14.48 -32.39 -34.53
C ARG A 621 14.37 -31.13 -33.67
N VAL A 622 13.38 -30.28 -33.92
CA VAL A 622 13.10 -29.07 -33.13
C VAL A 622 11.89 -29.30 -32.23
N VAL A 623 10.77 -29.82 -32.73
CA VAL A 623 9.51 -29.89 -31.96
C VAL A 623 9.56 -30.96 -30.87
N LEU A 624 10.14 -32.14 -31.09
CA LEU A 624 10.04 -33.25 -30.11
C LEU A 624 10.84 -33.02 -28.81
N PRO A 625 12.11 -32.57 -28.84
CA PRO A 625 12.84 -32.19 -27.63
C PRO A 625 12.34 -30.87 -27.02
N ASN A 626 11.77 -29.99 -27.84
CA ASN A 626 11.16 -28.75 -27.37
C ASN A 626 9.75 -28.95 -26.81
N ALA A 627 9.06 -30.07 -27.11
CA ALA A 627 7.72 -30.35 -26.60
C ALA A 627 7.76 -30.57 -25.08
N LEU A 628 8.71 -31.36 -24.57
CA LEU A 628 8.93 -31.50 -23.12
C LEU A 628 9.31 -30.17 -22.44
N PHE A 629 10.08 -29.32 -23.13
CA PHE A 629 10.46 -28.00 -22.65
C PHE A 629 9.36 -26.94 -22.79
N ALA A 630 8.37 -27.15 -23.67
CA ALA A 630 7.18 -26.30 -23.84
C ALA A 630 6.05 -26.71 -22.88
N LEU A 631 5.99 -27.99 -22.50
CA LEU A 631 5.10 -28.49 -21.46
C LEU A 631 5.46 -27.94 -20.08
N ALA A 632 6.73 -27.65 -19.79
CA ALA A 632 7.13 -27.08 -18.50
C ALA A 632 6.54 -25.68 -18.22
N PRO A 633 6.64 -24.66 -19.13
CA PRO A 633 5.91 -23.40 -19.01
C PRO A 633 4.39 -23.58 -18.89
N ALA A 634 3.83 -24.49 -19.70
CA ALA A 634 2.40 -24.78 -19.67
C ALA A 634 1.97 -25.46 -18.36
N ALA A 635 2.82 -26.27 -17.74
CA ALA A 635 2.55 -26.89 -16.44
C ALA A 635 2.68 -25.88 -15.29
N VAL A 636 3.68 -25.00 -15.34
CA VAL A 636 3.89 -23.94 -14.33
C VAL A 636 2.71 -22.98 -14.25
N VAL A 637 2.03 -22.70 -15.38
CA VAL A 637 0.83 -21.86 -15.42
C VAL A 637 -0.46 -22.69 -15.34
N GLY A 638 -0.52 -23.81 -16.05
CA GLY A 638 -1.71 -24.62 -16.23
C GLY A 638 -2.09 -25.50 -15.04
N VAL A 639 -1.12 -26.00 -14.26
CA VAL A 639 -1.42 -26.79 -13.05
C VAL A 639 -2.09 -25.92 -11.97
N PRO A 640 -1.57 -24.71 -11.64
CA PRO A 640 -2.27 -23.81 -10.72
C PRO A 640 -3.67 -23.39 -11.21
N LEU A 641 -3.84 -23.18 -12.52
CA LEU A 641 -5.16 -22.84 -13.10
C LEU A 641 -6.14 -24.02 -13.07
N TRP A 642 -5.66 -25.25 -13.26
CA TRP A 642 -6.49 -26.45 -13.17
C TRP A 642 -6.87 -26.80 -11.73
N MET A 643 -5.98 -26.52 -10.78
CA MET A 643 -6.24 -26.65 -9.34
C MET A 643 -6.94 -25.42 -8.74
N ALA A 644 -7.32 -24.43 -9.56
CA ALA A 644 -8.00 -23.24 -9.08
C ALA A 644 -9.39 -23.63 -8.57
N GLU A 645 -9.68 -23.22 -7.32
CA GLU A 645 -10.99 -23.43 -6.71
C GLU A 645 -12.11 -22.75 -7.51
N PRO A 646 -13.38 -23.20 -7.36
CA PRO A 646 -14.53 -22.53 -7.96
C PRO A 646 -14.48 -21.02 -7.76
N GLY A 647 -14.87 -20.29 -8.81
CA GLY A 647 -14.78 -18.84 -8.87
C GLY A 647 -15.60 -18.16 -7.78
N GLU A 648 -15.23 -16.93 -7.47
CA GLU A 648 -15.88 -16.10 -6.46
C GLU A 648 -17.39 -15.93 -6.70
N ASP A 649 -17.81 -15.91 -7.97
CA ASP A 649 -19.21 -15.85 -8.37
C ASP A 649 -20.06 -17.05 -7.93
N VAL A 650 -19.45 -18.23 -7.76
CA VAL A 650 -20.15 -19.42 -7.27
C VAL A 650 -20.40 -19.27 -5.77
N TRP A 651 -19.34 -19.02 -5.00
CA TRP A 651 -19.43 -18.91 -3.55
C TRP A 651 -20.25 -17.73 -3.08
N THR A 652 -20.10 -16.57 -3.71
CA THR A 652 -20.87 -15.36 -3.36
C THR A 652 -22.36 -15.54 -3.69
N ARG A 653 -22.73 -16.39 -4.65
CA ARG A 653 -24.12 -16.78 -4.91
C ARG A 653 -24.65 -17.70 -3.83
N GLU A 654 -23.89 -18.72 -3.43
CA GLU A 654 -24.27 -19.63 -2.34
C GLU A 654 -24.41 -18.89 -1.00
N VAL A 655 -23.49 -17.97 -0.69
CA VAL A 655 -23.60 -17.09 0.50
C VAL A 655 -24.86 -16.23 0.43
N HIS A 656 -25.13 -15.62 -0.73
CA HIS A 656 -26.34 -14.83 -0.94
C HIS A 656 -27.60 -15.65 -0.69
N ASP A 657 -27.70 -16.82 -1.33
CA ASP A 657 -28.89 -17.67 -1.24
C ASP A 657 -29.10 -18.19 0.20
N HIS A 658 -28.01 -18.48 0.91
CA HIS A 658 -28.06 -18.87 2.32
C HIS A 658 -28.57 -17.75 3.23
N ILE A 659 -28.04 -16.52 3.10
CA ILE A 659 -28.50 -15.37 3.90
C ILE A 659 -29.95 -15.05 3.55
N ARG A 660 -30.29 -15.01 2.25
CA ARG A 660 -31.65 -14.71 1.78
C ARG A 660 -32.71 -15.64 2.37
N ALA A 661 -32.38 -16.92 2.56
CA ALA A 661 -33.30 -17.90 3.14
C ALA A 661 -33.66 -17.61 4.61
N HIS A 662 -32.81 -16.90 5.36
CA HIS A 662 -32.94 -16.67 6.81
C HIS A 662 -33.03 -15.19 7.22
N HIS A 663 -32.93 -14.28 6.23
CA HIS A 663 -32.93 -12.84 6.41
C HIS A 663 -34.28 -12.31 6.90
N ARG A 664 -34.27 -11.41 7.88
CA ARG A 664 -35.46 -10.69 8.39
C ARG A 664 -35.31 -9.19 8.12
N ALA A 665 -36.45 -8.50 8.05
CA ALA A 665 -36.47 -7.04 7.94
C ALA A 665 -35.72 -6.42 9.13
N GLY A 666 -34.71 -5.59 8.84
CA GLY A 666 -33.86 -4.96 9.85
C GLY A 666 -32.56 -5.71 10.15
N ASP A 667 -32.35 -6.93 9.65
CA ASP A 667 -31.03 -7.57 9.72
C ASP A 667 -29.96 -6.71 9.03
N GLN A 668 -28.71 -6.82 9.50
CA GLN A 668 -27.58 -6.16 8.89
C GLN A 668 -26.64 -7.18 8.28
N ILE A 669 -26.14 -6.91 7.07
CA ILE A 669 -25.15 -7.75 6.42
C ILE A 669 -23.83 -6.99 6.34
N GLN A 670 -22.77 -7.62 6.82
CA GLN A 670 -21.42 -7.10 6.79
C GLN A 670 -20.47 -8.14 6.20
N PHE A 671 -19.55 -7.67 5.35
CA PHE A 671 -18.52 -8.49 4.74
C PHE A 671 -17.16 -8.12 5.33
N ASN A 672 -16.35 -9.13 5.67
CA ASN A 672 -14.95 -8.96 6.03
C ASN A 672 -14.06 -9.85 5.13
N PRO A 673 -13.26 -9.26 4.22
CA PRO A 673 -13.15 -7.82 3.95
C PRO A 673 -14.41 -7.28 3.25
N GLY A 674 -14.59 -5.95 3.26
CA GLY A 674 -15.74 -5.33 2.60
C GLY A 674 -15.78 -5.62 1.10
N TRP A 675 -16.85 -6.30 0.63
CA TRP A 675 -17.05 -6.57 -0.79
C TRP A 675 -17.41 -5.29 -1.55
N VAL A 676 -17.04 -5.21 -2.82
CA VAL A 676 -17.38 -4.11 -3.74
C VAL A 676 -17.64 -4.67 -5.15
N GLY A 677 -18.37 -3.92 -5.97
CA GLY A 677 -18.64 -4.30 -7.36
C GLY A 677 -19.68 -5.41 -7.51
N ASP A 678 -19.48 -6.30 -8.48
CA ASP A 678 -20.46 -7.34 -8.85
C ASP A 678 -20.89 -8.25 -7.70
N PRO A 679 -20.00 -8.73 -6.80
CA PRO A 679 -20.42 -9.48 -5.62
C PRO A 679 -21.36 -8.70 -4.72
N MET A 680 -21.11 -7.39 -4.49
CA MET A 680 -21.99 -6.55 -3.67
C MET A 680 -23.31 -6.23 -4.37
N ARG A 681 -23.31 -6.07 -5.70
CA ARG A 681 -24.54 -5.86 -6.49
C ARG A 681 -25.52 -7.02 -6.30
N ARG A 682 -25.01 -8.24 -6.12
CA ARG A 682 -25.83 -9.45 -5.89
C ARG A 682 -26.65 -9.41 -4.60
N PHE A 683 -26.22 -8.65 -3.59
CA PHE A 683 -26.90 -8.56 -2.30
C PHE A 683 -27.81 -7.33 -2.23
N GLN A 684 -27.94 -6.52 -3.28
CA GLN A 684 -28.72 -5.27 -3.24
C GLN A 684 -30.18 -5.45 -2.81
N ASP A 685 -30.77 -6.62 -3.07
CA ASP A 685 -32.12 -7.00 -2.64
C ASP A 685 -32.23 -7.30 -1.13
N LEU A 686 -31.10 -7.45 -0.43
CA LEU A 686 -31.02 -7.66 1.02
C LEU A 686 -30.55 -6.42 1.79
N GLU A 687 -30.48 -5.25 1.14
CA GLU A 687 -30.06 -3.96 1.74
C GLU A 687 -28.76 -4.02 2.58
N PRO A 688 -27.64 -4.53 2.04
CA PRO A 688 -26.40 -4.72 2.78
C PRO A 688 -25.85 -3.37 3.23
N MET A 689 -25.14 -3.36 4.36
CA MET A 689 -24.45 -2.16 4.78
C MET A 689 -23.43 -1.74 3.73
N ALA A 690 -23.31 -0.42 3.52
CA ALA A 690 -22.15 0.11 2.84
C ALA A 690 -20.89 -0.41 3.56
N PRO A 691 -19.82 -0.79 2.84
CA PRO A 691 -18.61 -1.30 3.47
C PRO A 691 -18.00 -0.23 4.37
N THR A 692 -18.29 -0.28 5.67
CA THR A 692 -17.73 0.58 6.70
C THR A 692 -16.62 -0.15 7.45
N ALA A 693 -15.65 0.63 7.96
CA ALA A 693 -14.52 0.10 8.73
C ALA A 693 -14.94 -0.48 10.10
N PHE A 694 -16.12 -0.12 10.59
CA PHE A 694 -16.83 -0.68 11.73
C PHE A 694 -18.32 -0.43 11.52
N PRO A 695 -19.22 -1.35 11.89
CA PRO A 695 -20.54 -0.94 12.30
C PRO A 695 -20.39 -0.53 13.77
N ASP A 696 -20.44 0.79 14.04
CA ASP A 696 -20.60 1.29 15.41
C ASP A 696 -22.01 0.95 15.87
N LEU A 697 -22.19 -0.31 16.26
CA LEU A 697 -23.44 -0.84 16.78
C LEU A 697 -23.52 -0.48 18.26
N GLU A 698 -23.79 0.81 18.51
CA GLU A 698 -24.00 1.34 19.85
C GLU A 698 -25.37 0.97 20.43
N PRO A 699 -25.51 1.03 21.77
CA PRO A 699 -26.67 0.53 22.49
C PRO A 699 -27.96 1.22 22.08
N GLY A 700 -28.97 0.44 21.67
CA GLY A 700 -30.32 0.92 21.35
C GLY A 700 -30.78 0.79 19.90
N GLY A 701 -29.96 0.20 19.03
CA GLY A 701 -30.30 -0.08 17.62
C GLY A 701 -30.22 -1.58 17.26
N TRP A 702 -30.65 -2.47 18.15
CA TRP A 702 -30.37 -3.91 18.05
C TRP A 702 -30.95 -4.55 16.78
N THR A 703 -30.07 -5.12 15.96
CA THR A 703 -30.39 -5.86 14.72
C THR A 703 -29.50 -7.11 14.67
N ARG A 704 -30.01 -8.22 14.14
CA ARG A 704 -29.17 -9.41 13.89
C ARG A 704 -28.14 -9.07 12.82
N LEU A 705 -26.89 -9.50 13.02
CA LEU A 705 -25.78 -9.23 12.12
C LEU A 705 -25.37 -10.51 11.38
N TRP A 706 -25.58 -10.52 10.07
CA TRP A 706 -24.96 -11.47 9.15
C TRP A 706 -23.53 -11.00 8.88
N TYR A 707 -22.57 -11.66 9.52
CA TYR A 707 -21.15 -11.37 9.34
C TYR A 707 -20.54 -12.42 8.40
N VAL A 708 -20.29 -12.02 7.15
CA VAL A 708 -19.65 -12.84 6.13
C VAL A 708 -18.15 -12.65 6.23
N TYR A 709 -17.49 -13.56 6.91
CA TYR A 709 -16.04 -13.59 7.05
C TYR A 709 -15.40 -14.40 5.92
N CYS A 710 -14.37 -13.87 5.29
CA CYS A 710 -13.56 -14.63 4.37
C CYS A 710 -12.42 -15.33 5.12
N ASN A 711 -12.41 -16.66 5.11
CA ASN A 711 -11.38 -17.48 5.75
C ASN A 711 -9.99 -17.35 5.10
N ARG A 712 -9.88 -16.68 3.95
CA ARG A 712 -8.61 -16.45 3.26
C ARG A 712 -7.99 -15.08 3.56
N ASP A 713 -8.82 -14.05 3.73
CA ASP A 713 -8.38 -12.65 3.80
C ASP A 713 -9.15 -11.75 4.73
N GLY A 714 -10.08 -12.31 5.49
CA GLY A 714 -10.75 -11.61 6.55
C GLY A 714 -9.73 -11.13 7.57
N ASP A 715 -9.95 -9.92 8.06
CA ASP A 715 -9.19 -9.36 9.17
C ASP A 715 -9.51 -10.16 10.45
N GLU A 716 -8.56 -10.98 10.89
CA GLU A 716 -8.72 -11.90 12.03
C GLU A 716 -8.78 -11.15 13.35
N GLN A 717 -8.10 -10.00 13.48
CA GLN A 717 -8.28 -9.12 14.63
C GLN A 717 -9.73 -8.63 14.69
N ARG A 718 -10.24 -8.15 13.56
CA ARG A 718 -11.61 -7.64 13.46
C ARG A 718 -12.66 -8.74 13.65
N ARG A 719 -12.41 -9.96 13.16
CA ARG A 719 -13.25 -11.13 13.47
C ARG A 719 -13.29 -11.39 14.96
N ARG A 720 -12.15 -11.34 15.66
CA ARG A 720 -12.10 -11.50 17.12
C ARG A 720 -12.88 -10.41 17.85
N GLU A 721 -12.74 -9.15 17.44
CA GLU A 721 -13.47 -8.01 18.02
C GLU A 721 -15.00 -8.14 17.83
N VAL A 722 -15.45 -8.54 16.63
CA VAL A 722 -16.86 -8.79 16.34
C VAL A 722 -17.38 -9.99 17.15
N LEU A 723 -16.68 -11.12 17.17
CA LEU A 723 -17.12 -12.31 17.92
C LEU A 723 -17.06 -12.11 19.45
N ALA A 724 -16.23 -11.18 19.95
CA ALA A 724 -16.23 -10.80 21.35
C ALA A 724 -17.47 -9.98 21.75
N SER A 725 -18.03 -9.21 20.81
CA SER A 725 -19.14 -8.27 21.06
C SER A 725 -20.52 -8.89 20.85
N TYR A 726 -20.60 -10.05 20.19
CA TYR A 726 -21.85 -10.74 19.83
C TYR A 726 -21.91 -12.17 20.36
N GLU A 727 -23.11 -12.74 20.37
CA GLU A 727 -23.39 -14.15 20.56
C GLU A 727 -23.62 -14.81 19.19
N GLU A 728 -22.92 -15.91 18.92
CA GLU A 728 -23.07 -16.68 17.68
C GLU A 728 -24.37 -17.50 17.74
N ARG A 729 -25.30 -17.24 16.81
CA ARG A 729 -26.54 -18.02 16.66
C ARG A 729 -26.41 -19.10 15.60
N GLU A 730 -25.71 -18.78 14.51
CA GLU A 730 -25.48 -19.70 13.41
C GLU A 730 -24.10 -19.47 12.81
N ARG A 731 -23.48 -20.55 12.34
CA ARG A 731 -22.23 -20.54 11.59
C ARG A 731 -22.30 -21.54 10.46
N VAL A 732 -22.07 -21.07 9.24
CA VAL A 732 -22.02 -21.92 8.04
C VAL A 732 -20.77 -21.60 7.23
N GLU A 733 -20.11 -22.64 6.73
CA GLU A 733 -18.94 -22.51 5.87
C GLU A 733 -19.33 -22.79 4.41
N ILE A 734 -19.08 -21.81 3.54
CA ILE A 734 -19.43 -21.83 2.11
C ILE A 734 -18.17 -21.46 1.32
N GLY A 735 -17.51 -22.46 0.75
CA GLY A 735 -16.21 -22.28 0.09
C GLY A 735 -15.17 -21.76 1.07
N HIS A 736 -14.64 -20.57 0.81
CA HIS A 736 -13.72 -19.87 1.71
C HIS A 736 -14.39 -18.78 2.54
N TYR A 737 -15.72 -18.77 2.64
CA TYR A 737 -16.44 -17.86 3.52
C TYR A 737 -17.00 -18.62 4.72
N THR A 738 -16.90 -18.01 5.90
CA THR A 738 -17.71 -18.36 7.06
C THR A 738 -18.76 -17.28 7.25
N VAL A 739 -20.02 -17.67 7.11
CA VAL A 739 -21.16 -16.81 7.36
C VAL A 739 -21.60 -17.03 8.81
N TYR A 740 -21.58 -15.96 9.58
CA TYR A 740 -22.08 -15.95 10.95
C TYR A 740 -23.41 -15.22 11.00
N LEU A 741 -24.40 -15.78 11.71
CA LEU A 741 -25.53 -15.02 12.23
C LEU A 741 -25.22 -14.67 13.68
N LEU A 742 -25.08 -13.39 13.95
CA LEU A 742 -24.67 -12.85 15.24
C LEU A 742 -25.82 -12.04 15.85
N GLU A 743 -26.01 -12.19 17.15
CA GLU A 743 -26.92 -11.35 17.93
C GLU A 743 -26.15 -10.62 19.03
N PRO A 744 -26.51 -9.36 19.34
CA PRO A 744 -25.85 -8.64 20.43
C PRO A 744 -25.97 -9.40 21.75
N ARG A 745 -24.88 -9.49 22.51
CA ARG A 745 -24.93 -10.04 23.88
C ARG A 745 -25.93 -9.20 24.69
N ASP A 746 -26.84 -9.86 25.42
CA ASP A 746 -27.92 -9.24 26.22
C ASP A 746 -29.12 -8.63 25.45
N ALA A 747 -29.39 -9.06 24.21
CA ALA A 747 -30.59 -8.64 23.46
C ALA A 747 -31.89 -9.33 23.93
N ALA A 748 -31.79 -10.52 24.52
CA ALA A 748 -32.94 -11.25 25.06
C ALA A 748 -33.57 -10.44 26.20
N GLY A 749 -34.86 -10.10 26.07
CA GLY A 749 -35.60 -9.38 27.11
C GLY A 749 -35.53 -7.85 27.03
N LYS A 750 -35.10 -7.23 25.92
CA LYS A 750 -35.18 -5.77 25.72
C LYS A 750 -36.26 -5.38 24.70
N ILE A 751 -36.95 -4.27 24.93
CA ILE A 751 -37.97 -3.68 24.04
C ILE A 751 -37.41 -2.36 23.48
N GLN A 752 -37.50 -2.12 22.17
CA GLN A 752 -37.14 -0.83 21.58
C GLN A 752 -38.37 0.02 21.29
N LEU A 753 -38.25 1.33 21.53
CA LEU A 753 -39.31 2.30 21.27
C LEU A 753 -39.70 2.34 19.78
N VAL A 754 -38.70 2.26 18.89
CA VAL A 754 -38.89 2.32 17.42
C VAL A 754 -39.80 1.19 16.94
N ASP A 755 -39.61 -0.02 17.47
CA ASP A 755 -40.40 -1.21 17.07
C ASP A 755 -41.87 -1.11 17.51
N ARG A 756 -42.19 -0.21 18.45
CA ARG A 756 -43.56 0.03 18.94
C ARG A 756 -44.28 1.14 18.17
N LEU A 757 -43.66 1.76 17.17
CA LEU A 757 -44.28 2.81 16.36
C LEU A 757 -45.53 2.34 15.60
N ALA A 758 -45.59 1.05 15.21
CA ALA A 758 -46.76 0.48 14.55
C ALA A 758 -48.04 0.55 15.40
N GLY A 759 -47.93 0.46 16.73
CA GLY A 759 -49.06 0.57 17.67
C GLY A 759 -49.28 1.97 18.25
N ALA A 760 -48.39 2.92 17.99
CA ALA A 760 -48.45 4.27 18.56
C ALA A 760 -49.61 5.10 17.98
N ARG A 761 -50.08 6.09 18.74
CA ARG A 761 -51.04 7.11 18.30
C ARG A 761 -50.40 8.48 18.43
N ALA A 762 -50.71 9.41 17.53
CA ALA A 762 -50.19 10.77 17.63
C ALA A 762 -51.29 11.82 17.39
N ALA A 763 -51.16 12.95 18.08
CA ALA A 763 -52.02 14.11 17.90
C ALA A 763 -51.17 15.40 17.89
N VAL A 764 -51.67 16.43 17.20
CA VAL A 764 -51.10 17.78 17.19
C VAL A 764 -52.03 18.68 18.00
N VAL A 765 -51.49 19.30 19.04
CA VAL A 765 -52.19 20.23 19.94
C VAL A 765 -51.69 21.65 19.64
N PRO A 766 -52.48 22.50 18.95
CA PRO A 766 -52.08 23.87 18.66
C PRO A 766 -52.12 24.76 19.92
N VAL A 767 -51.41 25.89 19.89
CA VAL A 767 -51.46 26.89 20.98
C VAL A 767 -52.87 27.50 21.11
N GLU A 768 -53.55 27.68 19.97
CA GLU A 768 -54.94 28.11 19.89
C GLU A 768 -55.68 27.20 18.90
N GLY A 769 -56.78 26.57 19.36
CA GLY A 769 -57.61 25.67 18.56
C GLY A 769 -57.76 24.26 19.16
N GLU A 770 -58.56 23.42 18.51
CA GLU A 770 -58.82 22.04 18.94
C GLU A 770 -57.68 21.08 18.53
N PRO A 771 -57.33 20.08 19.37
CA PRO A 771 -56.39 19.03 19.02
C PRO A 771 -56.80 18.25 17.76
N ARG A 772 -55.83 17.86 16.94
CA ARG A 772 -56.04 17.06 15.71
C ARG A 772 -55.25 15.76 15.76
N GLU A 773 -55.91 14.63 15.56
CA GLU A 773 -55.23 13.33 15.42
C GLU A 773 -54.44 13.21 14.10
N CYS A 774 -53.28 12.56 14.15
CA CYS A 774 -52.49 12.21 12.98
C CYS A 774 -53.00 10.92 12.33
N GLY A 775 -53.25 10.95 11.01
CA GLY A 775 -53.75 9.79 10.27
C GLY A 775 -52.64 8.82 9.83
N ARG A 776 -52.92 7.51 9.77
CA ARG A 776 -52.03 6.52 9.11
C ARG A 776 -52.34 6.44 7.62
N ARG A 777 -51.31 6.34 6.76
CA ARG A 777 -51.48 6.21 5.31
C ARG A 777 -50.78 4.94 4.80
N GLY A 778 -51.57 3.97 4.30
CA GLY A 778 -51.10 2.63 3.88
C GLY A 778 -50.86 1.67 5.05
N ASP A 779 -50.28 0.50 4.78
CA ASP A 779 -50.06 -0.58 5.76
C ASP A 779 -48.82 -0.40 6.65
N GLY A 780 -48.15 0.77 6.58
CA GLY A 780 -46.89 1.04 7.27
C GLY A 780 -47.02 1.81 8.59
N PRO A 781 -45.95 1.86 9.43
CA PRO A 781 -45.97 2.50 10.75
C PRO A 781 -45.98 4.05 10.70
N ARG A 782 -46.08 4.67 9.52
CA ARG A 782 -46.00 6.13 9.31
C ARG A 782 -47.29 6.85 9.69
N LEU A 783 -47.18 7.89 10.52
CA LEU A 783 -48.27 8.80 10.91
C LEU A 783 -48.11 10.14 10.18
N VAL A 784 -49.20 10.67 9.64
CA VAL A 784 -49.27 11.94 8.91
C VAL A 784 -49.95 12.98 9.78
N CYS A 785 -49.20 13.99 10.20
CA CYS A 785 -49.62 14.99 11.19
C CYS A 785 -49.87 16.38 10.56
N GLY A 786 -49.72 16.53 9.24
CA GLY A 786 -50.01 17.75 8.49
C GLY A 786 -49.94 17.57 6.98
N ASP A 787 -50.20 18.65 6.23
CA ASP A 787 -50.40 18.59 4.77
C ASP A 787 -49.09 18.53 3.97
N LYS A 788 -47.96 18.81 4.63
CA LYS A 788 -46.63 18.78 3.99
C LYS A 788 -45.97 17.41 4.16
N PRO A 789 -45.20 16.92 3.17
CA PRO A 789 -44.61 15.57 3.20
C PRO A 789 -43.67 15.28 4.37
N TYR A 790 -43.10 16.33 4.96
CA TYR A 790 -42.20 16.28 6.12
C TYR A 790 -42.93 16.42 7.47
N LEU A 791 -44.24 16.69 7.52
CA LEU A 791 -45.00 16.72 8.77
C LEU A 791 -45.53 15.32 9.09
N THR A 792 -44.62 14.34 9.18
CA THR A 792 -44.95 12.93 9.42
C THR A 792 -44.08 12.34 10.51
N ILE A 793 -44.61 11.41 11.30
CA ILE A 793 -43.82 10.60 12.22
C ILE A 793 -43.55 9.26 11.55
N ARG A 794 -42.28 8.86 11.46
CA ARG A 794 -41.90 7.61 10.80
C ARG A 794 -40.63 7.03 11.41
N GLU A 795 -40.45 5.74 11.24
CA GLU A 795 -39.13 5.15 11.39
C GLU A 795 -38.21 5.71 10.29
N SER A 796 -37.00 6.12 10.67
CA SER A 796 -36.01 6.61 9.72
C SER A 796 -34.59 6.30 10.17
N ARG A 797 -33.64 6.44 9.22
CA ARG A 797 -32.20 6.30 9.47
C ARG A 797 -31.53 7.61 9.10
N GLU A 798 -31.20 8.42 10.10
CA GLU A 798 -30.68 9.77 9.93
C GLU A 798 -29.26 9.90 10.46
N LYS A 799 -28.46 10.80 9.89
CA LYS A 799 -27.13 11.09 10.43
C LYS A 799 -27.24 11.96 11.69
N ILE A 800 -26.67 11.50 12.80
CA ILE A 800 -26.62 12.18 14.10
C ILE A 800 -25.22 11.99 14.68
N GLY A 801 -24.47 13.07 14.87
CA GLY A 801 -23.07 13.02 15.30
C GLY A 801 -22.14 12.41 14.24
N GLY A 802 -22.42 12.64 12.95
CA GLY A 802 -21.67 12.07 11.83
C GLY A 802 -22.01 10.62 11.49
N GLN A 803 -22.86 9.95 12.30
CA GLN A 803 -23.15 8.52 12.21
C GLN A 803 -24.61 8.26 11.81
N PRO A 804 -24.92 7.28 10.93
CA PRO A 804 -26.32 6.93 10.60
C PRO A 804 -26.99 6.16 11.74
N ARG A 805 -28.15 6.63 12.21
CA ARG A 805 -28.85 6.12 13.41
C ARG A 805 -30.30 5.80 13.10
N ARG A 806 -30.77 4.62 13.49
CA ARG A 806 -32.19 4.22 13.43
C ARG A 806 -32.96 4.95 14.54
N CYS A 807 -34.02 5.67 14.20
CA CYS A 807 -34.79 6.48 15.14
C CYS A 807 -36.28 6.56 14.75
N ILE A 808 -37.12 7.03 15.67
CA ILE A 808 -38.40 7.62 15.29
C ILE A 808 -38.14 9.08 14.94
N TRP A 809 -38.33 9.40 13.66
CA TRP A 809 -38.21 10.73 13.13
C TRP A 809 -39.51 11.50 13.38
N VAL A 810 -39.37 12.68 14.00
CA VAL A 810 -40.47 13.58 14.33
C VAL A 810 -40.08 14.98 13.90
N HIS A 811 -40.96 15.67 13.18
CA HIS A 811 -40.81 17.10 12.90
C HIS A 811 -41.70 17.91 13.84
N PRO A 812 -41.18 18.93 14.54
CA PRO A 812 -42.01 19.88 15.29
C PRO A 812 -43.06 20.53 14.38
N GLN A 813 -44.25 20.83 14.92
CA GLN A 813 -45.32 21.40 14.12
C GLN A 813 -45.21 22.93 14.04
N PRO A 814 -45.64 23.56 12.93
CA PRO A 814 -45.65 25.01 12.81
C PRO A 814 -46.48 25.69 13.91
N GLY A 815 -46.15 26.94 14.22
CA GLY A 815 -46.93 27.75 15.17
C GLY A 815 -46.79 27.33 16.63
N ASN A 816 -45.67 26.72 17.01
CA ASN A 816 -45.37 26.27 18.37
C ASN A 816 -46.38 25.23 18.92
N ALA A 817 -47.03 24.48 18.03
CA ALA A 817 -47.93 23.39 18.37
C ALA A 817 -47.16 22.18 18.95
N GLU A 818 -47.76 21.50 19.90
CA GLU A 818 -47.22 20.28 20.50
C GLU A 818 -47.59 19.06 19.69
N THR A 819 -46.60 18.22 19.36
CA THR A 819 -46.84 16.89 18.79
C THR A 819 -46.77 15.86 19.90
N VAL A 820 -47.90 15.25 20.24
CA VAL A 820 -48.02 14.27 21.32
C VAL A 820 -48.04 12.88 20.70
N LEU A 821 -47.04 12.04 21.01
CA LEU A 821 -46.91 10.67 20.54
C LEU A 821 -47.07 9.70 21.72
N THR A 822 -48.11 8.87 21.69
CA THR A 822 -48.47 7.92 22.76
C THR A 822 -48.23 6.49 22.31
N PHE A 823 -47.56 5.71 23.15
CA PHE A 823 -47.27 4.28 22.99
C PHE A 823 -48.08 3.49 24.03
N PRO A 824 -49.26 2.96 23.64
CA PRO A 824 -50.15 2.28 24.58
C PRO A 824 -49.51 1.01 25.16
N GLY A 825 -49.64 0.81 26.47
CA GLY A 825 -49.22 -0.41 27.17
C GLY A 825 -47.72 -0.64 27.31
N LEU A 826 -46.86 0.20 26.73
CA LEU A 826 -45.41 -0.01 26.68
C LEU A 826 -44.77 -0.15 28.08
N LEU A 827 -45.20 0.66 29.05
CA LEU A 827 -44.65 0.66 30.40
C LEU A 827 -45.18 -0.49 31.26
N ALA A 828 -46.26 -1.17 30.85
CA ALA A 828 -46.76 -2.34 31.56
C ALA A 828 -45.81 -3.53 31.43
N GLU A 829 -45.23 -3.70 30.24
CA GLU A 829 -44.31 -4.79 29.88
C GLU A 829 -42.84 -4.50 30.25
N ALA A 830 -42.51 -3.24 30.57
CA ALA A 830 -41.15 -2.78 30.81
C ALA A 830 -40.78 -2.69 32.29
N ALA A 831 -39.52 -2.97 32.63
CA ALA A 831 -38.92 -2.69 33.93
C ALA A 831 -39.05 -1.20 34.29
N PRO A 832 -39.01 -0.84 35.60
CA PRO A 832 -39.26 0.52 36.05
C PRO A 832 -38.22 1.54 35.53
N HIS A 833 -37.02 1.09 35.14
CA HIS A 833 -35.99 1.95 34.57
C HIS A 833 -35.83 1.70 33.06
N PHE A 834 -35.70 2.76 32.28
CA PHE A 834 -35.43 2.67 30.85
C PHE A 834 -34.55 3.82 30.37
N THR A 835 -33.86 3.62 29.24
CA THR A 835 -33.04 4.66 28.62
C THR A 835 -33.81 5.33 27.50
N PHE A 836 -34.04 6.63 27.59
CA PHE A 836 -34.59 7.46 26.53
C PHE A 836 -33.48 8.24 25.86
N ARG A 837 -33.51 8.32 24.54
CA ARG A 837 -32.53 9.03 23.74
C ARG A 837 -33.22 10.06 22.86
N TYR A 838 -32.55 11.18 22.63
CA TYR A 838 -33.01 12.20 21.68
C TYR A 838 -31.86 12.97 21.02
N GLY A 839 -32.09 13.55 19.84
CA GLY A 839 -31.10 14.37 19.14
C GLY A 839 -31.60 15.00 17.83
N LEU A 840 -30.93 16.05 17.38
CA LEU A 840 -31.14 16.64 16.06
C LEU A 840 -30.33 15.89 15.00
N THR A 841 -30.81 15.83 13.76
CA THR A 841 -29.99 15.31 12.67
C THR A 841 -28.86 16.29 12.33
N ASP A 842 -27.73 15.82 11.78
CA ASP A 842 -26.59 16.67 11.41
C ASP A 842 -27.00 17.80 10.44
N ALA A 843 -27.92 17.47 9.52
CA ALA A 843 -28.52 18.44 8.62
C ALA A 843 -29.35 19.50 9.37
N ALA A 844 -30.03 19.12 10.45
CA ALA A 844 -30.78 20.04 11.28
C ALA A 844 -29.85 20.89 12.17
N VAL A 845 -28.76 20.35 12.71
CA VAL A 845 -27.81 21.11 13.54
C VAL A 845 -27.22 22.30 12.78
N THR A 846 -26.93 22.12 11.49
CA THR A 846 -26.34 23.14 10.62
C THR A 846 -27.34 24.16 10.05
N ALA A 847 -28.65 23.97 10.28
CA ALA A 847 -29.68 24.89 9.80
C ALA A 847 -29.74 26.19 10.62
N ARG A 848 -29.61 27.33 9.93
CA ARG A 848 -29.49 28.68 10.53
C ARG A 848 -30.76 29.21 11.21
N ASP A 849 -31.94 28.66 10.89
CA ASP A 849 -33.23 29.32 11.16
C ASP A 849 -34.15 28.66 12.20
N GLY A 850 -33.80 27.50 12.78
CA GLY A 850 -34.69 26.80 13.74
C GLY A 850 -34.46 27.17 15.22
N ALA A 851 -35.44 26.92 16.09
CA ALA A 851 -35.26 27.00 17.56
C ALA A 851 -34.79 25.63 18.13
N PRO A 852 -34.29 25.56 19.38
CA PRO A 852 -34.11 24.29 20.09
C PRO A 852 -35.42 23.50 20.16
N VAL A 853 -35.33 22.16 20.13
CA VAL A 853 -36.51 21.29 20.21
C VAL A 853 -36.70 20.85 21.66
N GLU A 854 -37.89 21.09 22.19
CA GLU A 854 -38.27 20.67 23.54
C GLU A 854 -38.95 19.31 23.48
N VAL A 855 -38.53 18.40 24.37
CA VAL A 855 -39.14 17.07 24.50
C VAL A 855 -39.55 16.82 25.92
N THR A 856 -40.79 16.41 26.11
CA THR A 856 -41.30 15.98 27.41
C THR A 856 -41.69 14.51 27.33
N VAL A 857 -41.17 13.71 28.25
CA VAL A 857 -41.53 12.29 28.38
C VAL A 857 -42.38 12.13 29.63
N SER A 858 -43.52 11.46 29.49
CA SER A 858 -44.54 11.29 30.53
C SER A 858 -45.06 9.85 30.55
N ALA A 859 -45.54 9.39 31.70
CA ALA A 859 -46.34 8.18 31.84
C ALA A 859 -47.80 8.60 32.02
N GLY A 860 -48.58 8.57 30.94
CA GLY A 860 -49.87 9.27 30.87
C GLY A 860 -49.71 10.78 31.16
N ASP A 861 -50.48 11.31 32.11
CA ASP A 861 -50.42 12.72 32.51
C ASP A 861 -49.25 13.05 33.46
N VAL A 862 -48.52 12.04 33.95
CA VAL A 862 -47.43 12.23 34.90
C VAL A 862 -46.13 12.48 34.15
N ARG A 863 -45.60 13.71 34.21
CA ARG A 863 -44.33 14.08 33.60
C ARG A 863 -43.14 13.39 34.28
N LEU A 864 -42.40 12.58 33.53
CA LEU A 864 -41.16 11.96 34.00
C LEU A 864 -40.00 12.94 33.90
N ARG A 865 -39.77 13.51 32.71
CA ARG A 865 -38.69 14.47 32.47
C ARG A 865 -38.96 15.35 31.25
N ARG A 866 -38.43 16.57 31.29
CA ARG A 866 -38.37 17.50 30.16
C ARG A 866 -36.91 17.71 29.76
N PHE A 867 -36.68 17.75 28.45
CA PHE A 867 -35.40 17.91 27.79
C PHE A 867 -35.47 19.05 26.78
N VAL A 868 -34.30 19.63 26.49
CA VAL A 868 -34.14 20.64 25.43
C VAL A 868 -32.99 20.18 24.56
N ALA A 869 -33.29 19.76 23.34
CA ALA A 869 -32.31 19.41 22.33
C ALA A 869 -31.67 20.68 21.80
N ARG A 870 -30.41 20.90 22.20
CA ARG A 870 -29.58 22.03 21.73
C ARG A 870 -29.12 21.78 20.30
N ASN A 871 -28.66 22.83 19.62
CA ASN A 871 -28.06 22.73 18.29
C ASN A 871 -26.63 22.18 18.39
N GLU A 872 -26.50 20.95 18.89
CA GLU A 872 -25.24 20.24 19.07
C GLU A 872 -25.35 18.91 18.31
N GLU A 873 -24.24 18.48 17.71
CA GLU A 873 -24.16 17.18 17.03
C GLU A 873 -24.12 16.06 18.07
N GLY A 874 -24.89 14.99 17.87
CA GLY A 874 -24.86 13.78 18.70
C GLY A 874 -26.20 13.40 19.33
N TRP A 875 -26.24 12.20 19.92
CA TRP A 875 -27.35 11.75 20.76
C TRP A 875 -27.17 12.20 22.20
N HIS A 876 -28.29 12.44 22.87
CA HIS A 876 -28.34 12.66 24.29
C HIS A 876 -29.18 11.56 24.95
N ASP A 877 -28.56 10.87 25.91
CA ASP A 877 -29.17 9.77 26.64
C ASP A 877 -29.64 10.22 28.03
N ALA A 878 -30.77 9.68 28.47
CA ALA A 878 -31.30 9.89 29.80
C ALA A 878 -31.94 8.61 30.33
N VAL A 879 -31.50 8.15 31.50
CA VAL A 879 -32.19 7.10 32.24
C VAL A 879 -33.41 7.72 32.92
N LEU A 880 -34.57 7.11 32.71
CA LEU A 880 -35.86 7.51 33.27
C LEU A 880 -36.42 6.38 34.13
N GLU A 881 -37.09 6.76 35.21
CA GLU A 881 -37.74 5.86 36.15
C GLU A 881 -39.25 6.08 36.14
N VAL A 882 -40.01 5.00 36.01
CA VAL A 882 -41.47 4.98 36.11
C VAL A 882 -41.84 4.61 37.53
N ARG A 883 -42.55 5.51 38.22
CA ARG A 883 -43.04 5.26 39.58
C ARG A 883 -44.15 4.21 39.57
N GLU A 884 -44.21 3.45 40.65
CA GLU A 884 -45.27 2.46 40.88
C GLU A 884 -46.65 3.13 40.89
N GLY A 885 -47.61 2.56 40.15
CA GLY A 885 -48.96 3.12 39.98
C GLY A 885 -49.11 4.17 38.86
N ALA A 886 -48.06 4.47 38.09
CA ALA A 886 -48.16 5.33 36.92
C ALA A 886 -48.91 4.65 35.75
N SER A 887 -49.38 5.45 34.78
CA SER A 887 -50.06 4.94 33.59
C SER A 887 -49.19 3.91 32.83
N PRO A 888 -49.79 2.85 32.26
CA PRO A 888 -49.07 1.89 31.42
C PRO A 888 -48.61 2.47 30.08
N ASP A 889 -49.07 3.68 29.72
CA ASP A 889 -48.79 4.32 28.45
C ASP A 889 -47.61 5.30 28.56
N LEU A 890 -46.69 5.23 27.60
CA LEU A 890 -45.62 6.21 27.46
C LEU A 890 -46.05 7.30 26.49
N THR A 891 -45.95 8.56 26.90
CA THR A 891 -46.26 9.72 26.06
C THR A 891 -45.01 10.57 25.86
N VAL A 892 -44.71 10.91 24.61
CA VAL A 892 -43.60 11.79 24.22
C VAL A 892 -44.17 13.01 23.50
N THR A 893 -43.99 14.19 24.10
CA THR A 893 -44.42 15.47 23.54
C THR A 893 -43.24 16.22 22.96
N VAL A 894 -43.33 16.64 21.70
CA VAL A 894 -42.28 17.38 20.98
C VAL A 894 -42.80 18.75 20.55
N ARG A 895 -42.03 19.81 20.82
CA ARG A 895 -42.39 21.21 20.51
C ARG A 895 -41.15 22.02 20.11
N ALA A 896 -41.31 23.02 19.25
CA ALA A 896 -40.29 24.04 19.00
C ALA A 896 -40.95 25.40 18.72
N GLU A 897 -40.36 26.48 19.24
CA GLU A 897 -40.87 27.85 19.00
C GLU A 897 -40.81 28.24 17.51
N ARG A 898 -39.80 27.72 16.79
CA ARG A 898 -39.66 27.83 15.33
C ARG A 898 -39.30 26.46 14.76
N ASP A 899 -40.21 25.89 13.97
CA ASP A 899 -40.14 24.53 13.43
C ASP A 899 -39.04 24.36 12.37
N GLY A 900 -38.83 25.35 11.49
CA GLY A 900 -37.69 25.42 10.57
C GLY A 900 -37.34 24.09 9.87
N ALA A 901 -36.05 23.79 9.74
CA ALA A 901 -35.55 22.47 9.33
C ALA A 901 -35.10 21.64 10.54
N ARG A 902 -35.86 21.65 11.64
CA ARG A 902 -35.52 20.93 12.88
C ARG A 902 -35.94 19.46 12.79
N HIS A 903 -35.26 18.73 11.92
CA HIS A 903 -35.39 17.28 11.84
C HIS A 903 -34.87 16.66 13.14
N PHE A 904 -35.75 15.96 13.84
CA PHE A 904 -35.50 15.49 15.19
C PHE A 904 -35.77 13.99 15.32
N CYS A 905 -34.94 13.31 16.11
CA CYS A 905 -34.98 11.88 16.32
C CYS A 905 -35.14 11.55 17.81
N ILE A 906 -35.97 10.55 18.09
CA ILE A 906 -36.09 9.94 19.41
C ILE A 906 -35.91 8.42 19.34
N ALA A 907 -35.39 7.84 20.41
CA ALA A 907 -35.28 6.39 20.59
C ALA A 907 -35.41 6.04 22.08
N GLY A 908 -35.62 4.76 22.38
CA GLY A 908 -35.70 4.31 23.75
C GLY A 908 -35.49 2.80 23.88
N THR A 909 -34.83 2.38 24.95
CA THR A 909 -34.53 0.99 25.26
C THR A 909 -35.06 0.66 26.65
N PHE A 910 -35.91 -0.35 26.72
CA PHE A 910 -36.58 -0.83 27.92
C PHE A 910 -36.16 -2.28 28.18
N GLU A 911 -35.99 -2.65 29.44
CA GLU A 911 -35.90 -4.07 29.82
C GLU A 911 -37.31 -4.62 30.01
N ARG A 912 -37.56 -5.88 29.68
CA ARG A 912 -38.86 -6.55 29.84
C ARG A 912 -38.96 -7.07 31.28
N LYS A 913 -40.12 -6.95 31.92
CA LYS A 913 -40.34 -7.51 33.27
C LYS A 913 -40.19 -9.03 33.26
N GLU A 914 -39.50 -9.60 34.26
CA GLU A 914 -39.39 -11.06 34.44
C GLU A 914 -40.79 -11.69 34.58
N GLY A 915 -41.11 -12.64 33.69
CA GLY A 915 -42.42 -13.34 33.64
C GLY A 915 -43.40 -12.85 32.57
N GLY A 916 -43.08 -11.79 31.82
CA GLY A 916 -43.85 -11.40 30.63
C GLY A 916 -43.55 -12.31 29.45
N VAL A 917 -44.50 -13.18 29.05
CA VAL A 917 -44.37 -14.04 27.86
C VAL A 917 -44.09 -13.16 26.61
N PRO A 918 -43.18 -13.58 25.70
CA PRO A 918 -42.68 -12.79 24.57
C PRO A 918 -43.72 -12.09 23.69
#